data_AF-A0A5C6DXX0-F1
#
_entry.id   AF-A0A5C6DXX0-F1
#
_cell.length_a   1.000
_cell.length_b   1.000
_cell.length_c   1.000
_cell.angle_alpha   90.00
_cell.angle_beta   90.00
_cell.angle_gamma   90.00
#
_symmetry.space_group_name_H-M   'P 1'
#
loop_
_entity.id
_entity.type
_entity.pdbx_description
1 polymer ?
#
loop_
_entity_poly.entity_id
_entity_poly.type
_entity_poly.pdbx_seq_one_letter_code
_entity_poly.pdbx_strand_id
1 'polypeptide(L)'
;MNHSPLTKHRVLFTMGLLLLTVGSIYADGTHLFVLSGQSNMQGLKPEESFTPMVEEWFGIENVIVVKDALGGQPIRRWHKAWQLGEGDNPKQIGDLYDQLMAKVNEAIKDEEIASVTFLWMQGEKDAREQHGDVYAASFNGLLDQLRADLGRNEINFVIGRLSDFGLENEDYPDWRKMRTVLVDLANSSRRGAWVDTDDLNDGRNRRGKEIKDDLHYSAEGYVTFGKRLADAAIQLIEKNDVLPKIEPPYYSVRYQGSREPGRLLFPVRYTVWVPPHVETLRGVVVHQHGCGVGSCKSGLTGAFDLHWQALAKKHDCALLAASYEQPEEADCQLWCDPRNGSDAAFQKSLSDLGEASGHPELAEVPWALWGHSGGGVWAGTMTLLYPDRVAAAWLRSGVPLLEPRGEHPSANTVEVPDERLEVPMMLNPGTKEGVTVKEGRFAGVWPRMETLFVALRGQDAPIGIAVDPLTSHECGNQRYLAIPWFDTCLAARLSGSNTQTLRVMPADNVWLAPLLGTVASPETDYTGNKSQAVWLPNESFAKAWMQYTKDTAVTDTSPPPAPKNVRATDGEITWVAEADLESGIAHFIILRDGKELTTVPSQSKNPFGRPLFQGLQYSDTPLQPLVPMRFTDTTWVAGQNHVYKVIAVNTVGLKSQLP
;
A
#
# COMPACT_ATOMS: atom_id res chain seq x y z
N MET A 1 70.37 47.96 -16.52
CA MET A 1 70.46 46.57 -16.03
C MET A 1 69.16 46.27 -15.29
N ASN A 2 68.51 45.20 -15.70
CA ASN A 2 67.46 44.42 -15.04
C ASN A 2 66.22 45.13 -14.47
N HIS A 3 65.12 44.94 -15.21
CA HIS A 3 63.74 45.07 -14.78
C HIS A 3 63.39 44.07 -13.65
N SER A 4 62.64 44.52 -12.65
CA SER A 4 61.58 43.74 -12.01
C SER A 4 60.53 44.68 -11.39
N PRO A 5 59.22 44.47 -11.61
CA PRO A 5 58.17 45.44 -11.30
C PRO A 5 57.41 45.15 -10.01
N LEU A 6 56.90 46.23 -9.39
CA LEU A 6 55.91 46.20 -8.32
C LEU A 6 54.57 45.63 -8.83
N THR A 7 54.12 44.55 -8.21
CA THR A 7 52.82 43.91 -8.45
C THR A 7 51.69 44.74 -7.84
N LYS A 8 50.92 45.43 -8.70
CA LYS A 8 49.62 46.01 -8.35
C LYS A 8 48.61 44.88 -8.14
N HIS A 9 48.02 44.82 -6.95
CA HIS A 9 46.88 43.94 -6.68
C HIS A 9 45.66 44.45 -7.45
N ARG A 10 45.24 43.71 -8.49
CA ARG A 10 43.92 43.83 -9.09
C ARG A 10 43.01 42.80 -8.41
N VAL A 11 42.05 43.28 -7.64
CA VAL A 11 40.90 42.51 -7.19
C VAL A 11 40.07 42.20 -8.43
N LEU A 12 40.07 40.95 -8.86
CA LEU A 12 39.16 40.45 -9.89
C LEU A 12 37.89 39.94 -9.19
N PHE A 13 36.79 40.69 -9.30
CA PHE A 13 35.46 40.19 -8.99
C PHE A 13 35.14 39.08 -10.00
N THR A 14 35.28 37.83 -9.59
CA THR A 14 34.75 36.71 -10.38
C THR A 14 33.35 36.45 -9.87
N MET A 15 32.37 37.00 -10.59
CA MET A 15 30.95 36.77 -10.37
C MET A 15 30.66 35.32 -10.77
N GLY A 16 30.81 34.41 -9.82
CA GLY A 16 30.38 33.02 -9.97
C GLY A 16 28.86 32.99 -10.01
N LEU A 17 28.31 32.85 -11.22
CA LEU A 17 26.91 32.56 -11.43
C LEU A 17 26.67 31.13 -10.90
N LEU A 18 26.32 31.00 -9.63
CA LEU A 18 25.86 29.75 -9.05
C LEU A 18 24.47 29.51 -9.64
N LEU A 19 24.39 28.73 -10.72
CA LEU A 19 23.12 28.15 -11.16
C LEU A 19 22.63 27.25 -10.03
N LEU A 20 21.69 27.77 -9.24
CA LEU A 20 20.81 26.99 -8.38
C LEU A 20 20.01 26.07 -9.29
N THR A 21 20.49 24.84 -9.48
CA THR A 21 19.65 23.76 -9.97
C THR A 21 18.62 23.49 -8.89
N VAL A 22 17.40 23.99 -9.11
CA VAL A 22 16.21 23.51 -8.43
C VAL A 22 16.11 22.04 -8.82
N GLY A 23 16.59 21.15 -7.95
CA GLY A 23 16.37 19.73 -8.11
C GLY A 23 14.88 19.48 -7.92
N SER A 24 14.15 19.33 -9.01
CA SER A 24 12.83 18.70 -8.98
C SER A 24 12.99 17.33 -8.33
N ILE A 25 12.07 17.04 -7.42
CA ILE A 25 11.95 15.74 -6.75
C ILE A 25 11.41 14.78 -7.81
N TYR A 26 12.27 14.31 -8.70
CA TYR A 26 11.89 13.31 -9.70
C TYR A 26 11.74 11.96 -9.01
N ALA A 27 10.68 11.23 -9.36
CA ALA A 27 10.56 9.82 -9.01
C ALA A 27 11.75 9.07 -9.65
N ASP A 28 12.50 8.29 -8.87
CA ASP A 28 13.66 7.56 -9.39
C ASP A 28 13.22 6.46 -10.38
N GLY A 29 13.75 6.50 -11.62
CA GLY A 29 13.71 5.40 -12.61
C GLY A 29 12.93 5.69 -13.91
N THR A 30 13.20 4.91 -14.97
CA THR A 30 12.68 5.16 -16.33
C THR A 30 11.21 4.75 -16.49
N HIS A 31 10.33 5.65 -16.92
CA HIS A 31 8.91 5.43 -17.12
C HIS A 31 8.57 5.18 -18.61
N LEU A 32 8.01 4.00 -18.91
CA LEU A 32 7.56 3.64 -20.25
C LEU A 32 6.09 4.02 -20.48
N PHE A 33 5.83 4.82 -21.51
CA PHE A 33 4.50 5.15 -21.99
C PHE A 33 4.26 4.52 -23.36
N VAL A 34 3.28 3.63 -23.44
CA VAL A 34 2.93 2.89 -24.67
C VAL A 34 1.59 3.39 -25.20
N LEU A 35 1.59 4.13 -26.31
CA LEU A 35 0.41 4.71 -26.94
C LEU A 35 -0.06 3.85 -28.11
N SER A 36 -1.29 3.33 -28.05
CA SER A 36 -1.84 2.44 -29.06
C SER A 36 -3.33 2.61 -29.31
N GLY A 37 -3.80 2.11 -30.45
CA GLY A 37 -5.21 2.16 -30.86
C GLY A 37 -5.40 2.53 -32.32
N GLN A 38 -6.54 3.14 -32.65
CA GLN A 38 -6.92 3.46 -34.03
C GLN A 38 -6.88 4.95 -34.35
N SER A 39 -7.75 5.41 -35.25
CA SER A 39 -7.72 6.70 -35.95
C SER A 39 -7.41 7.90 -35.06
N ASN A 40 -8.05 8.04 -33.90
CA ASN A 40 -7.77 9.17 -32.99
C ASN A 40 -6.41 9.01 -32.27
N MET A 41 -5.99 7.80 -31.89
CA MET A 41 -4.59 7.60 -31.43
C MET A 41 -3.58 7.87 -32.56
N GLN A 42 -3.86 7.41 -33.77
CA GLN A 42 -3.02 7.63 -34.94
C GLN A 42 -2.88 9.13 -35.21
N GLY A 43 -3.97 9.89 -35.08
CA GLY A 43 -4.01 11.34 -35.23
C GLY A 43 -3.27 12.11 -34.13
N LEU A 44 -3.24 11.63 -32.89
CA LEU A 44 -2.48 12.27 -31.80
C LEU A 44 -1.00 12.37 -32.17
N LYS A 45 -0.36 13.52 -31.95
CA LYS A 45 1.10 13.66 -32.07
C LYS A 45 1.66 13.87 -30.68
N PRO A 46 2.26 12.86 -30.04
CA PRO A 46 2.68 12.94 -28.64
C PRO A 46 3.61 14.14 -28.37
N GLU A 47 4.47 14.47 -29.33
CA GLU A 47 5.41 15.59 -29.28
C GLU A 47 4.76 16.97 -29.18
N GLU A 48 3.48 17.12 -29.57
CA GLU A 48 2.77 18.41 -29.48
C GLU A 48 2.22 18.68 -28.07
N SER A 49 2.04 17.65 -27.23
CA SER A 49 1.45 17.84 -25.89
C SER A 49 1.74 16.76 -24.86
N PHE A 50 1.62 15.49 -25.20
CA PHE A 50 1.81 14.38 -24.25
C PHE A 50 3.26 14.29 -23.77
N THR A 51 4.21 14.15 -24.70
CA THR A 51 5.63 13.93 -24.40
C THR A 51 6.23 15.08 -23.60
N PRO A 52 6.04 16.36 -23.97
CA PRO A 52 6.58 17.47 -23.17
C PRO A 52 6.08 17.50 -21.73
N MET A 53 4.82 17.10 -21.46
CA MET A 53 4.27 17.10 -20.11
C MET A 53 4.85 15.99 -19.24
N VAL A 54 5.01 14.78 -19.78
CA VAL A 54 5.62 13.68 -19.00
C VAL A 54 7.12 13.89 -18.82
N GLU A 55 7.81 14.48 -19.79
CA GLU A 55 9.23 14.86 -19.68
C GLU A 55 9.43 16.01 -18.67
N GLU A 56 8.53 17.00 -18.65
CA GLU A 56 8.55 18.06 -17.63
C GLU A 56 8.37 17.48 -16.22
N TRP A 57 7.50 16.49 -16.07
CA TRP A 57 7.19 15.88 -14.77
C TRP A 57 8.24 14.89 -14.28
N PHE A 58 8.74 14.00 -15.14
CA PHE A 58 9.62 12.90 -14.74
C PHE A 58 11.11 13.13 -15.09
N GLY A 59 11.41 14.15 -15.89
CA GLY A 59 12.75 14.37 -16.45
C GLY A 59 12.89 13.67 -17.81
N ILE A 60 13.55 14.34 -18.75
CA ILE A 60 13.70 13.86 -20.15
C ILE A 60 14.42 12.51 -20.18
N GLU A 61 15.40 12.32 -19.31
CA GLU A 61 16.20 11.10 -19.20
C GLU A 61 15.44 9.90 -18.62
N ASN A 62 14.29 10.12 -17.96
CA ASN A 62 13.51 9.08 -17.30
C ASN A 62 12.22 8.74 -18.08
N VAL A 63 12.11 9.13 -19.34
CA VAL A 63 10.87 8.95 -20.12
C VAL A 63 11.16 8.21 -21.42
N ILE A 64 10.43 7.12 -21.65
CA ILE A 64 10.38 6.42 -22.94
C ILE A 64 8.95 6.47 -23.47
N VAL A 65 8.74 7.08 -24.63
CA VAL A 65 7.44 7.14 -25.30
C VAL A 65 7.45 6.30 -26.56
N VAL A 66 6.65 5.24 -26.61
CA VAL A 66 6.47 4.39 -27.79
C VAL A 66 5.04 4.55 -28.29
N LYS A 67 4.88 4.86 -29.59
CA LYS A 67 3.58 4.93 -30.22
C LYS A 67 3.47 3.97 -31.41
N ASP A 68 2.40 3.18 -31.43
CA ASP A 68 1.99 2.39 -32.59
C ASP A 68 0.46 2.37 -32.73
N ALA A 69 -0.08 2.93 -33.80
CA ALA A 69 -1.51 3.03 -34.02
C ALA A 69 -1.84 2.99 -35.51
N LEU A 70 -2.97 2.35 -35.86
CA LEU A 70 -3.43 2.20 -37.24
C LEU A 70 -4.92 2.50 -37.37
N GLY A 71 -5.27 3.45 -38.23
CA GLY A 71 -6.64 3.93 -38.42
C GLY A 71 -7.63 2.87 -38.91
N GLY A 72 -8.86 2.95 -38.39
CA GLY A 72 -10.00 2.13 -38.77
C GLY A 72 -9.89 0.65 -38.42
N GLN A 73 -9.04 0.29 -37.46
CA GLN A 73 -8.76 -1.11 -37.12
C GLN A 73 -9.52 -1.55 -35.84
N PRO A 74 -10.05 -2.78 -35.83
CA PRO A 74 -10.74 -3.36 -34.68
C PRO A 74 -9.78 -3.95 -33.63
N ILE A 75 -10.23 -4.09 -32.38
CA ILE A 75 -9.40 -4.59 -31.27
C ILE A 75 -8.85 -6.01 -31.51
N ARG A 76 -9.51 -6.84 -32.34
CA ARG A 76 -9.03 -8.18 -32.70
C ARG A 76 -7.65 -8.20 -33.36
N ARG A 77 -7.20 -7.08 -33.93
CA ARG A 77 -5.83 -6.95 -34.46
C ARG A 77 -4.77 -6.75 -33.39
N TRP A 78 -5.18 -6.42 -32.16
CA TRP A 78 -4.31 -6.32 -31.00
C TRP A 78 -4.44 -7.52 -30.06
N HIS A 79 -5.61 -8.16 -29.97
CA HIS A 79 -5.79 -9.32 -29.09
C HIS A 79 -5.54 -10.65 -29.81
N LYS A 80 -4.44 -11.34 -29.46
CA LYS A 80 -4.00 -12.57 -30.13
C LYS A 80 -4.95 -13.77 -29.94
N ALA A 81 -5.65 -13.85 -28.81
CA ALA A 81 -6.55 -14.96 -28.50
C ALA A 81 -8.01 -14.71 -28.95
N TRP A 82 -8.23 -13.69 -29.79
CA TRP A 82 -9.54 -13.40 -30.35
C TRP A 82 -10.11 -14.60 -31.12
N GLN A 83 -11.38 -14.93 -30.87
CA GLN A 83 -12.07 -16.03 -31.54
C GLN A 83 -12.52 -15.60 -32.94
N LEU A 84 -12.11 -16.34 -33.97
CA LEU A 84 -12.45 -16.03 -35.37
C LEU A 84 -13.96 -16.10 -35.61
N GLY A 85 -14.53 -14.98 -36.10
CA GLY A 85 -15.89 -14.92 -36.61
C GLY A 85 -15.97 -15.19 -38.12
N GLU A 86 -17.19 -15.23 -38.64
CA GLU A 86 -17.42 -15.33 -40.09
C GLU A 86 -16.89 -14.08 -40.81
N GLY A 87 -15.96 -14.27 -41.76
CA GLY A 87 -15.34 -13.18 -42.52
C GLY A 87 -14.03 -12.62 -41.94
N ASP A 88 -13.59 -13.10 -40.77
CA ASP A 88 -12.29 -12.70 -40.21
C ASP A 88 -11.12 -13.30 -41.00
N ASN A 89 -10.09 -12.49 -41.22
CA ASN A 89 -8.83 -12.93 -41.81
C ASN A 89 -7.85 -13.33 -40.68
N PRO A 90 -7.46 -14.61 -40.56
CA PRO A 90 -6.55 -15.06 -39.50
C PRO A 90 -5.20 -14.33 -39.48
N LYS A 91 -4.75 -13.78 -40.62
CA LYS A 91 -3.50 -13.00 -40.70
C LYS A 91 -3.62 -11.61 -40.07
N GLN A 92 -4.83 -11.17 -39.75
CA GLN A 92 -5.13 -9.87 -39.14
C GLN A 92 -5.61 -10.03 -37.70
N ILE A 93 -5.21 -11.10 -37.02
CA ILE A 93 -5.48 -11.31 -35.60
C ILE A 93 -4.18 -11.16 -34.83
N GLY A 94 -4.16 -10.25 -33.85
CA GLY A 94 -2.97 -9.97 -33.02
C GLY A 94 -1.76 -9.37 -33.75
N ASP A 95 -1.83 -9.13 -35.05
CA ASP A 95 -0.68 -8.74 -35.87
C ASP A 95 -0.23 -7.28 -35.63
N LEU A 96 -1.15 -6.38 -35.28
CA LEU A 96 -0.78 -5.03 -34.83
C LEU A 96 -0.17 -5.03 -33.44
N TYR A 97 -0.51 -6.01 -32.60
CA TYR A 97 0.19 -6.16 -31.34
C TYR A 97 1.63 -6.64 -31.52
N ASP A 98 1.89 -7.57 -32.44
CA ASP A 98 3.26 -7.98 -32.75
C ASP A 98 4.10 -6.78 -33.25
N GLN A 99 3.50 -5.92 -34.09
CA GLN A 99 4.13 -4.68 -34.52
C GLN A 99 4.41 -3.71 -33.36
N LEU A 100 3.44 -3.53 -32.46
CA LEU A 100 3.59 -2.70 -31.26
C LEU A 100 4.73 -3.23 -30.38
N MET A 101 4.72 -4.52 -30.06
CA MET A 101 5.70 -5.13 -29.17
C MET A 101 7.10 -5.15 -29.76
N ALA A 102 7.26 -5.28 -31.08
CA ALA A 102 8.56 -5.12 -31.72
C ALA A 102 9.18 -3.74 -31.45
N LYS A 103 8.36 -2.67 -31.49
CA LYS A 103 8.81 -1.30 -31.18
C LYS A 103 9.09 -1.11 -29.70
N VAL A 104 8.21 -1.63 -28.83
CA VAL A 104 8.38 -1.54 -27.38
C VAL A 104 9.66 -2.24 -26.95
N ASN A 105 9.87 -3.48 -27.37
CA ASN A 105 11.05 -4.28 -27.01
C ASN A 105 12.36 -3.66 -27.49
N GLU A 106 12.36 -3.00 -28.66
CA GLU A 106 13.52 -2.26 -29.13
C GLU A 106 13.77 -1.00 -28.28
N ALA A 107 12.72 -0.27 -27.91
CA ALA A 107 12.85 0.98 -27.15
C ALA A 107 13.29 0.78 -25.70
N ILE A 108 12.96 -0.36 -25.08
CA ILE A 108 13.32 -0.68 -23.69
C ILE A 108 14.54 -1.60 -23.59
N LYS A 109 15.21 -1.87 -24.71
CA LYS A 109 16.35 -2.76 -24.74
C LYS A 109 17.45 -2.19 -23.84
N ASP A 110 17.91 -3.01 -22.90
CA ASP A 110 18.93 -2.66 -21.90
C ASP A 110 18.50 -1.57 -20.88
N GLU A 111 17.22 -1.22 -20.83
CA GLU A 111 16.66 -0.24 -19.89
C GLU A 111 15.99 -0.92 -18.69
N GLU A 112 16.22 -0.39 -17.48
CA GLU A 112 15.46 -0.78 -16.29
C GLU A 112 14.21 0.11 -16.17
N ILE A 113 13.07 -0.42 -16.60
CA ILE A 113 11.80 0.30 -16.55
C ILE A 113 11.27 0.30 -15.11
N ALA A 114 10.95 1.47 -14.56
CA ALA A 114 10.32 1.65 -13.25
C ALA A 114 8.80 1.39 -13.32
N SER A 115 8.10 2.03 -14.26
CA SER A 115 6.66 1.85 -14.47
C SER A 115 6.29 1.76 -15.94
N VAL A 116 5.15 1.12 -16.24
CA VAL A 116 4.58 1.06 -17.58
C VAL A 116 3.17 1.64 -17.55
N THR A 117 2.85 2.55 -18.46
CA THR A 117 1.51 3.07 -18.68
C THR A 117 1.07 2.85 -20.13
N PHE A 118 0.01 2.06 -20.32
CA PHE A 118 -0.61 1.78 -21.61
C PHE A 118 -1.75 2.76 -21.91
N LEU A 119 -1.58 3.60 -22.92
CA LEU A 119 -2.56 4.59 -23.32
C LEU A 119 -3.30 4.10 -24.55
N TRP A 120 -4.63 4.01 -24.44
CA TRP A 120 -5.48 3.35 -25.42
C TRP A 120 -6.56 4.28 -25.95
N MET A 121 -6.67 4.39 -27.28
CA MET A 121 -7.81 5.06 -27.92
C MET A 121 -8.27 4.26 -29.14
N GLN A 122 -9.31 3.46 -28.91
CA GLN A 122 -9.93 2.59 -29.89
C GLN A 122 -11.36 2.26 -29.43
N GLY A 123 -12.20 1.81 -30.35
CA GLY A 123 -13.56 1.36 -30.10
C GLY A 123 -14.51 1.71 -31.26
N GLU A 124 -14.20 2.75 -32.04
CA GLU A 124 -14.99 3.21 -33.19
C GLU A 124 -15.32 2.08 -34.19
N LYS A 125 -14.30 1.33 -34.64
CA LYS A 125 -14.49 0.19 -35.55
C LYS A 125 -15.33 -0.94 -34.94
N ASP A 126 -15.13 -1.27 -33.66
CA ASP A 126 -15.88 -2.31 -32.96
C ASP A 126 -17.33 -1.88 -32.64
N ALA A 127 -17.57 -0.58 -32.42
CA ALA A 127 -18.91 -0.01 -32.30
C ALA A 127 -19.68 -0.08 -33.63
N ARG A 128 -18.98 0.11 -34.76
CA ARG A 128 -19.55 -0.08 -36.10
C ARG A 128 -19.85 -1.54 -36.41
N GLU A 129 -19.01 -2.45 -35.96
CA GLU A 129 -19.15 -3.90 -36.19
C GLU A 129 -20.00 -4.62 -35.13
N GLN A 130 -20.60 -3.90 -34.17
CA GLN A 130 -21.44 -4.45 -33.09
C GLN A 130 -20.70 -5.44 -32.17
N HIS A 131 -19.44 -5.17 -31.88
CA HIS A 131 -18.59 -6.00 -31.01
C HIS A 131 -18.53 -5.50 -29.56
N GLY A 132 -19.45 -4.64 -29.12
CA GLY A 132 -19.39 -4.08 -27.77
C GLY A 132 -19.49 -5.14 -26.66
N ASP A 133 -20.17 -6.25 -26.91
CA ASP A 133 -20.36 -7.33 -25.91
C ASP A 133 -19.08 -8.13 -25.63
N VAL A 134 -18.14 -8.19 -26.59
CA VAL A 134 -16.87 -8.93 -26.46
C VAL A 134 -15.68 -8.02 -26.17
N TYR A 135 -15.89 -6.71 -26.19
CA TYR A 135 -14.80 -5.73 -26.11
C TYR A 135 -14.06 -5.77 -24.77
N ALA A 136 -14.79 -5.86 -23.66
CA ALA A 136 -14.19 -5.88 -22.32
C ALA A 136 -13.23 -7.06 -22.13
N ALA A 137 -13.67 -8.27 -22.51
CA ALA A 137 -12.83 -9.45 -22.47
C ALA A 137 -11.59 -9.31 -23.36
N SER A 138 -11.75 -8.70 -24.52
CA SER A 138 -10.65 -8.53 -25.49
C SER A 138 -9.62 -7.49 -25.05
N PHE A 139 -10.07 -6.40 -24.42
CA PHE A 139 -9.18 -5.42 -23.83
C PHE A 139 -8.41 -5.99 -22.65
N ASN A 140 -9.07 -6.76 -21.77
CA ASN A 140 -8.39 -7.44 -20.67
C ASN A 140 -7.37 -8.47 -21.21
N GLY A 141 -7.73 -9.23 -22.23
CA GLY A 141 -6.80 -10.14 -22.90
C GLY A 141 -5.60 -9.44 -23.54
N LEU A 142 -5.79 -8.23 -24.10
CA LEU A 142 -4.71 -7.35 -24.57
C LEU A 142 -3.82 -6.86 -23.41
N LEU A 143 -4.40 -6.50 -22.28
CA LEU A 143 -3.63 -6.08 -21.12
C LEU A 143 -2.84 -7.26 -20.53
N ASP A 144 -3.41 -8.46 -20.51
CA ASP A 144 -2.75 -9.66 -20.00
C ASP A 144 -1.58 -10.11 -20.88
N GLN A 145 -1.69 -10.03 -22.21
CA GLN A 145 -0.54 -10.27 -23.10
C GLN A 145 0.55 -9.20 -22.89
N LEU A 146 0.20 -7.91 -22.73
CA LEU A 146 1.18 -6.87 -22.39
C LEU A 146 1.92 -7.21 -21.09
N ARG A 147 1.19 -7.62 -20.05
CA ARG A 147 1.77 -8.01 -18.76
C ARG A 147 2.72 -9.20 -18.91
N ALA A 148 2.30 -10.21 -19.66
CA ALA A 148 3.09 -11.42 -19.89
C ALA A 148 4.37 -11.11 -20.69
N ASP A 149 4.26 -10.43 -21.83
CA ASP A 149 5.37 -10.16 -22.73
C ASP A 149 6.39 -9.17 -22.13
N LEU A 150 5.95 -8.24 -21.26
CA LEU A 150 6.83 -7.33 -20.52
C LEU A 150 7.34 -7.92 -19.18
N GLY A 151 6.86 -9.11 -18.78
CA GLY A 151 7.20 -9.70 -17.49
C GLY A 151 6.76 -8.84 -16.29
N ARG A 152 5.69 -8.06 -16.44
CA ARG A 152 5.23 -7.04 -15.47
C ARG A 152 3.72 -7.10 -15.28
N ASN A 153 3.28 -7.46 -14.08
CA ASN A 153 1.85 -7.44 -13.75
C ASN A 153 1.31 -6.00 -13.53
N GLU A 154 2.21 -5.07 -13.25
CA GLU A 154 1.92 -3.72 -12.78
C GLU A 154 1.90 -2.72 -13.94
N ILE A 155 0.88 -2.81 -14.80
CA ILE A 155 0.68 -1.89 -15.92
C ILE A 155 -0.47 -0.94 -15.58
N ASN A 156 -0.19 0.36 -15.57
CA ASN A 156 -1.20 1.41 -15.55
C ASN A 156 -1.83 1.52 -16.94
N PHE A 157 -3.08 1.93 -17.05
CA PHE A 157 -3.69 2.19 -18.34
C PHE A 157 -4.64 3.38 -18.33
N VAL A 158 -4.63 4.14 -19.42
CA VAL A 158 -5.49 5.30 -19.63
C VAL A 158 -6.28 5.12 -20.92
N ILE A 159 -7.61 5.15 -20.82
CA ILE A 159 -8.50 4.96 -21.97
C ILE A 159 -9.10 6.29 -22.42
N GLY A 160 -8.96 6.65 -23.69
CA GLY A 160 -9.79 7.67 -24.31
C GLY A 160 -11.20 7.12 -24.54
N ARG A 161 -12.22 7.71 -23.91
CA ARG A 161 -13.61 7.35 -24.21
C ARG A 161 -13.93 7.85 -25.63
N LEU A 162 -14.65 7.07 -26.43
CA LEU A 162 -15.14 7.54 -27.74
C LEU A 162 -15.93 8.85 -27.56
N SER A 163 -15.78 9.83 -28.47
CA SER A 163 -16.45 11.14 -28.38
C SER A 163 -17.97 11.05 -28.56
N ASP A 164 -18.66 12.18 -28.50
CA ASP A 164 -20.12 12.30 -28.66
C ASP A 164 -20.62 12.04 -30.09
N PHE A 165 -19.74 12.07 -31.10
CA PHE A 165 -20.00 11.75 -32.52
C PHE A 165 -21.05 10.67 -32.80
N GLY A 166 -20.90 9.51 -32.15
CA GLY A 166 -21.74 8.35 -32.45
C GLY A 166 -23.00 8.24 -31.60
N LEU A 167 -23.34 9.23 -30.76
CA LEU A 167 -24.53 9.15 -29.89
C LEU A 167 -25.84 9.06 -30.68
N GLU A 168 -25.90 9.70 -31.85
CA GLU A 168 -27.07 9.72 -32.74
C GLU A 168 -26.78 9.10 -34.13
N ASN A 169 -25.62 8.46 -34.29
CA ASN A 169 -25.19 7.93 -35.58
C ASN A 169 -25.54 6.45 -35.76
N GLU A 170 -26.50 6.17 -36.66
CA GLU A 170 -26.99 4.81 -36.94
C GLU A 170 -25.94 3.89 -37.58
N ASP A 171 -24.87 4.44 -38.19
CA ASP A 171 -23.76 3.64 -38.74
C ASP A 171 -22.89 3.01 -37.64
N TYR A 172 -23.04 3.45 -36.38
CA TYR A 172 -22.29 2.99 -35.21
C TYR A 172 -23.23 2.48 -34.11
N PRO A 173 -23.96 1.39 -34.36
CA PRO A 173 -25.04 0.91 -33.49
C PRO A 173 -24.62 0.67 -32.03
N ASP A 174 -23.37 0.24 -31.79
CA ASP A 174 -22.87 -0.07 -30.45
C ASP A 174 -22.15 1.12 -29.77
N TRP A 175 -22.19 2.34 -30.31
CA TRP A 175 -21.39 3.47 -29.80
C TRP A 175 -21.62 3.76 -28.31
N ARG A 176 -22.88 3.82 -27.87
CA ARG A 176 -23.24 4.05 -26.46
C ARG A 176 -22.78 2.90 -25.56
N LYS A 177 -22.90 1.66 -26.04
CA LYS A 177 -22.42 0.47 -25.34
C LYS A 177 -20.90 0.54 -25.17
N MET A 178 -20.18 0.85 -26.25
CA MET A 178 -18.72 0.97 -26.26
C MET A 178 -18.23 2.05 -25.29
N ARG A 179 -18.87 3.23 -25.28
CA ARG A 179 -18.56 4.30 -24.30
C ARG A 179 -18.68 3.81 -22.86
N THR A 180 -19.71 3.02 -22.56
CA THR A 180 -19.94 2.46 -21.21
C THR A 180 -18.85 1.45 -20.86
N VAL A 181 -18.58 0.50 -21.75
CA VAL A 181 -17.55 -0.54 -21.56
C VAL A 181 -16.16 0.09 -21.31
N LEU A 182 -15.77 1.09 -22.08
CA LEU A 182 -14.47 1.77 -21.92
C LEU A 182 -14.32 2.44 -20.54
N VAL A 183 -15.38 3.09 -20.05
CA VAL A 183 -15.40 3.74 -18.73
C VAL A 183 -15.40 2.70 -17.61
N ASP A 184 -16.19 1.63 -17.74
CA ASP A 184 -16.27 0.56 -16.74
C ASP A 184 -14.94 -0.18 -16.61
N LEU A 185 -14.26 -0.46 -17.73
CA LEU A 185 -12.91 -1.04 -17.73
C LEU A 185 -11.95 -0.18 -16.90
N ALA A 186 -11.90 1.12 -17.16
CA ALA A 186 -11.04 2.04 -16.41
C ALA A 186 -11.41 2.09 -14.91
N ASN A 187 -12.69 2.26 -14.58
CA ASN A 187 -13.15 2.39 -13.20
C ASN A 187 -13.03 1.10 -12.38
N SER A 188 -13.02 -0.07 -13.04
CA SER A 188 -12.87 -1.37 -12.38
C SER A 188 -11.46 -1.62 -11.83
N SER A 189 -10.48 -0.79 -12.19
CA SER A 189 -9.08 -0.98 -11.81
C SER A 189 -8.50 0.25 -11.11
N ARG A 190 -7.79 0.05 -10.00
CA ARG A 190 -7.00 1.13 -9.36
C ARG A 190 -5.85 1.65 -10.23
N ARG A 191 -5.48 0.88 -11.27
CA ARG A 191 -4.45 1.18 -12.27
C ARG A 191 -5.06 1.71 -13.58
N GLY A 192 -6.39 1.80 -13.65
CA GLY A 192 -7.11 2.35 -14.80
C GLY A 192 -7.54 3.79 -14.57
N ALA A 193 -7.46 4.59 -15.62
CA ALA A 193 -8.12 5.89 -15.74
C ALA A 193 -8.73 6.04 -17.12
N TRP A 194 -9.63 7.00 -17.29
CA TRP A 194 -10.16 7.35 -18.60
C TRP A 194 -10.20 8.87 -18.75
N VAL A 195 -10.19 9.34 -20.00
CA VAL A 195 -10.28 10.77 -20.32
C VAL A 195 -11.50 11.02 -21.20
N ASP A 196 -12.20 12.12 -20.89
CA ASP A 196 -13.31 12.60 -21.70
C ASP A 196 -12.79 13.18 -23.03
N THR A 197 -13.56 13.00 -24.10
CA THR A 197 -13.23 13.46 -25.44
C THR A 197 -14.39 14.14 -26.17
N ASP A 198 -15.53 14.36 -25.50
CA ASP A 198 -16.75 14.93 -26.09
C ASP A 198 -16.56 16.37 -26.59
N ASP A 199 -15.56 17.10 -26.08
CA ASP A 199 -15.27 18.48 -26.46
C ASP A 199 -14.11 18.61 -27.48
N LEU A 200 -13.64 17.50 -28.06
CA LEU A 200 -12.39 17.47 -28.85
C LEU A 200 -12.62 17.43 -30.37
N ASN A 201 -13.86 17.24 -30.82
CA ASN A 201 -14.25 17.01 -32.22
C ASN A 201 -14.91 18.22 -32.90
N ASP A 202 -14.85 19.39 -32.28
CA ASP A 202 -15.29 20.68 -32.84
C ASP A 202 -14.13 21.60 -33.19
N GLY A 203 -14.32 22.47 -34.18
CA GLY A 203 -13.38 23.55 -34.54
C GLY A 203 -12.73 23.33 -35.89
N ARG A 204 -11.41 23.48 -36.00
CA ARG A 204 -10.67 23.27 -37.25
C ARG A 204 -9.81 22.03 -37.19
N ASN A 205 -9.99 21.12 -38.15
CA ASN A 205 -9.10 19.98 -38.27
C ASN A 205 -7.72 20.41 -38.80
N ARG A 206 -6.75 19.49 -38.78
CA ARG A 206 -5.37 19.76 -39.22
C ARG A 206 -5.22 20.12 -40.71
N ARG A 207 -6.26 19.95 -41.53
CA ARG A 207 -6.30 20.42 -42.92
C ARG A 207 -6.92 21.82 -43.06
N GLY A 208 -7.24 22.48 -41.95
CA GLY A 208 -7.85 23.80 -41.90
C GLY A 208 -9.35 23.82 -42.20
N LYS A 209 -9.99 22.64 -42.35
CA LYS A 209 -11.43 22.53 -42.57
C LYS A 209 -12.17 22.65 -41.23
N GLU A 210 -13.22 23.45 -41.20
CA GLU A 210 -14.15 23.51 -40.07
C GLU A 210 -14.91 22.18 -39.94
N ILE A 211 -14.90 21.65 -38.73
CA ILE A 211 -15.55 20.41 -38.32
C ILE A 211 -16.45 20.70 -37.12
N LYS A 212 -17.54 19.96 -37.04
CA LYS A 212 -18.45 19.98 -35.91
C LYS A 212 -18.94 18.56 -35.71
N ASP A 213 -18.84 18.08 -34.47
CA ASP A 213 -19.21 16.73 -34.06
C ASP A 213 -18.65 15.70 -35.06
N ASP A 214 -17.35 15.77 -35.34
CA ASP A 214 -16.68 14.90 -36.32
C ASP A 214 -16.17 13.62 -35.64
N LEU A 215 -15.99 12.56 -36.43
CA LEU A 215 -15.42 11.30 -35.93
C LEU A 215 -13.97 11.48 -35.42
N HIS A 216 -13.25 12.44 -35.99
CA HIS A 216 -11.87 12.75 -35.66
C HIS A 216 -11.75 14.11 -35.00
N TYR A 217 -10.76 14.24 -34.11
CA TYR A 217 -10.55 15.47 -33.37
C TYR A 217 -10.08 16.65 -34.23
N SER A 218 -10.37 17.86 -33.74
CA SER A 218 -9.78 19.08 -34.28
C SER A 218 -8.28 19.14 -34.00
N ALA A 219 -7.57 20.07 -34.65
CA ALA A 219 -6.14 20.25 -34.40
C ALA A 219 -5.86 20.56 -32.92
N GLU A 220 -6.69 21.42 -32.31
CA GLU A 220 -6.63 21.76 -30.89
C GLU A 220 -7.13 20.60 -30.01
N GLY A 221 -8.17 19.88 -30.45
CA GLY A 221 -8.68 18.70 -29.77
C GLY A 221 -7.59 17.63 -29.54
N TYR A 222 -6.74 17.37 -30.54
CA TYR A 222 -5.59 16.46 -30.38
C TYR A 222 -4.57 16.95 -29.35
N VAL A 223 -4.30 18.25 -29.28
CA VAL A 223 -3.40 18.82 -28.27
C VAL A 223 -3.99 18.58 -26.89
N THR A 224 -5.25 18.95 -26.67
CA THR A 224 -5.97 18.75 -25.40
C THR A 224 -6.06 17.27 -25.02
N PHE A 225 -6.31 16.38 -25.98
CA PHE A 225 -6.34 14.94 -25.76
C PHE A 225 -5.01 14.43 -25.18
N GLY A 226 -3.88 14.80 -25.80
CA GLY A 226 -2.56 14.42 -25.30
C GLY A 226 -2.26 14.96 -23.91
N LYS A 227 -2.71 16.18 -23.57
CA LYS A 227 -2.57 16.74 -22.22
C LYS A 227 -3.36 15.94 -21.18
N ARG A 228 -4.61 15.58 -21.49
CA ARG A 228 -5.45 14.78 -20.59
C ARG A 228 -4.88 13.38 -20.36
N LEU A 229 -4.38 12.75 -21.42
CA LEU A 229 -3.70 11.46 -21.32
C LEU A 229 -2.46 11.53 -20.43
N ALA A 230 -1.63 12.58 -20.59
CA ALA A 230 -0.43 12.77 -19.78
C ALA A 230 -0.76 12.97 -18.30
N ASP A 231 -1.70 13.87 -17.99
CA ASP A 231 -2.14 14.15 -16.61
C ASP A 231 -2.67 12.88 -15.92
N ALA A 232 -3.55 12.12 -16.59
CA ALA A 232 -4.06 10.86 -16.05
C ALA A 232 -2.96 9.81 -15.84
N ALA A 233 -1.99 9.71 -16.76
CA ALA A 233 -0.87 8.78 -16.65
C ALA A 233 0.07 9.15 -15.49
N ILE A 234 0.39 10.44 -15.33
CA ILE A 234 1.18 10.96 -14.21
C ILE A 234 0.50 10.59 -12.90
N GLN A 235 -0.78 10.95 -12.73
CA GLN A 235 -1.53 10.66 -11.51
C GLN A 235 -1.56 9.17 -11.15
N LEU A 236 -1.67 8.28 -12.15
CA LEU A 236 -1.63 6.83 -11.91
C LEU A 236 -0.28 6.35 -11.40
N ILE A 237 0.83 6.85 -11.97
CA ILE A 237 2.20 6.50 -11.56
C ILE A 237 2.45 7.01 -10.14
N GLU A 238 2.14 8.28 -9.88
CA GLU A 238 2.33 8.91 -8.57
C GLU A 238 1.54 8.21 -7.46
N LYS A 239 0.32 7.75 -7.78
CA LYS A 239 -0.53 7.03 -6.85
C LYS A 239 -0.06 5.61 -6.59
N ASN A 240 0.36 4.87 -7.63
CA ASN A 240 0.47 3.42 -7.55
C ASN A 240 1.91 2.90 -7.40
N ASP A 241 2.92 3.71 -7.73
CA ASP A 241 4.30 3.24 -7.92
C ASP A 241 5.36 4.08 -7.17
N VAL A 242 4.97 5.02 -6.29
CA VAL A 242 5.90 5.79 -5.43
C VAL A 242 6.27 4.99 -4.18
N LEU A 243 7.38 4.25 -4.23
CA LEU A 243 7.92 3.60 -3.04
C LEU A 243 8.33 4.62 -1.97
N PRO A 244 8.11 4.35 -0.68
CA PRO A 244 8.69 5.17 0.39
C PRO A 244 10.21 5.25 0.26
N LYS A 245 10.76 6.45 0.42
CA LYS A 245 12.21 6.67 0.43
C LYS A 245 12.86 5.89 1.58
N ILE A 246 13.92 5.13 1.29
CA ILE A 246 14.66 4.34 2.29
C ILE A 246 15.94 5.09 2.64
N GLU A 247 15.91 5.80 3.76
CA GLU A 247 17.07 6.44 4.38
C GLU A 247 16.99 6.22 5.90
N PRO A 248 18.12 6.21 6.63
CA PRO A 248 18.10 6.14 8.09
C PRO A 248 17.06 7.10 8.68
N PRO A 249 16.20 6.64 9.60
CA PRO A 249 16.27 5.38 10.36
C PRO A 249 15.63 4.13 9.71
N TYR A 250 15.36 4.16 8.41
CA TYR A 250 14.77 3.06 7.65
C TYR A 250 15.82 2.31 6.82
N TYR A 251 15.70 0.99 6.79
CA TYR A 251 16.57 0.10 6.02
C TYR A 251 15.70 -0.93 5.30
N SER A 252 16.09 -1.35 4.10
CA SER A 252 15.35 -2.35 3.35
C SER A 252 16.25 -3.33 2.62
N VAL A 253 15.78 -4.56 2.49
CA VAL A 253 16.39 -5.60 1.66
C VAL A 253 15.30 -6.21 0.79
N ARG A 254 15.65 -6.57 -0.45
CA ARG A 254 14.74 -7.27 -1.36
C ARG A 254 15.39 -8.56 -1.83
N TYR A 255 14.66 -9.67 -1.72
CA TYR A 255 15.08 -10.97 -2.24
C TYR A 255 14.26 -11.32 -3.48
N GLN A 256 14.91 -11.97 -4.44
CA GLN A 256 14.23 -12.56 -5.59
C GLN A 256 13.52 -13.85 -5.19
N GLY A 257 12.40 -14.15 -5.85
CA GLY A 257 11.73 -15.43 -5.71
C GLY A 257 12.54 -16.57 -6.35
N SER A 258 12.31 -17.80 -5.89
CA SER A 258 12.99 -19.00 -6.38
C SER A 258 12.02 -20.17 -6.54
N ARG A 259 12.19 -20.95 -7.61
CA ARG A 259 11.43 -22.19 -7.85
C ARG A 259 12.06 -23.42 -7.19
N GLU A 260 13.18 -23.26 -6.49
CA GLU A 260 13.82 -24.36 -5.77
C GLU A 260 12.94 -24.83 -4.61
N PRO A 261 12.77 -26.14 -4.39
CA PRO A 261 12.00 -26.66 -3.26
C PRO A 261 12.47 -26.09 -1.92
N GLY A 262 11.52 -25.62 -1.10
CA GLY A 262 11.80 -25.02 0.22
C GLY A 262 12.30 -23.58 0.18
N ARG A 263 12.46 -22.97 -1.01
CA ARG A 263 12.71 -21.54 -1.15
C ARG A 263 11.40 -20.79 -1.42
N LEU A 264 11.38 -19.53 -1.00
CA LEU A 264 10.23 -18.66 -1.23
C LEU A 264 10.02 -18.42 -2.73
N LEU A 265 8.82 -18.75 -3.22
CA LEU A 265 8.49 -18.63 -4.64
C LEU A 265 8.43 -17.18 -5.12
N PHE A 266 7.90 -16.29 -4.29
CA PHE A 266 7.67 -14.89 -4.65
C PHE A 266 8.83 -14.00 -4.19
N PRO A 267 9.21 -12.98 -4.98
CA PRO A 267 10.08 -11.93 -4.44
C PRO A 267 9.46 -11.30 -3.21
N VAL A 268 10.30 -10.78 -2.32
CA VAL A 268 9.85 -10.13 -1.09
C VAL A 268 10.78 -8.98 -0.74
N ARG A 269 10.18 -7.87 -0.33
CA ARG A 269 10.88 -6.75 0.30
C ARG A 269 10.60 -6.76 1.80
N TYR A 270 11.64 -6.65 2.60
CA TYR A 270 11.54 -6.37 4.02
C TYR A 270 12.04 -4.95 4.28
N THR A 271 11.27 -4.16 5.00
CA THR A 271 11.66 -2.83 5.46
C THR A 271 11.60 -2.80 6.97
N VAL A 272 12.67 -2.31 7.60
CA VAL A 272 12.73 -2.11 9.05
C VAL A 272 12.92 -0.64 9.36
N TRP A 273 12.21 -0.18 10.38
CA TRP A 273 12.48 1.06 11.09
C TRP A 273 13.14 0.74 12.42
N VAL A 274 14.27 1.38 12.68
CA VAL A 274 15.02 1.26 13.94
C VAL A 274 14.82 2.57 14.73
N PRO A 275 14.37 2.52 16.00
CA PRO A 275 14.22 3.74 16.79
C PRO A 275 15.51 4.56 16.83
N PRO A 276 15.47 5.85 16.48
CA PRO A 276 16.66 6.69 16.55
C PRO A 276 17.25 6.70 17.97
N HIS A 277 18.58 6.54 18.06
CA HIS A 277 19.35 6.53 19.31
C HIS A 277 19.13 5.32 20.23
N VAL A 278 18.47 4.25 19.77
CA VAL A 278 18.47 2.99 20.52
C VAL A 278 19.89 2.41 20.53
N GLU A 279 20.39 2.02 21.70
CA GLU A 279 21.73 1.42 21.82
C GLU A 279 21.70 -0.08 21.55
N THR A 280 20.63 -0.76 21.95
CA THR A 280 20.46 -2.21 21.78
C THR A 280 18.99 -2.52 21.61
N LEU A 281 18.66 -3.27 20.56
CA LEU A 281 17.30 -3.74 20.35
C LEU A 281 16.93 -4.86 21.33
N ARG A 282 15.72 -4.81 21.87
CA ARG A 282 15.16 -5.83 22.77
C ARG A 282 14.19 -6.77 22.08
N GLY A 283 13.75 -6.42 20.87
CA GLY A 283 12.77 -7.16 20.10
C GLY A 283 12.54 -6.57 18.71
N VAL A 284 11.70 -7.23 17.93
CA VAL A 284 11.14 -6.69 16.68
C VAL A 284 9.63 -6.87 16.68
N VAL A 285 8.91 -5.78 16.42
CA VAL A 285 7.48 -5.80 16.10
C VAL A 285 7.37 -6.07 14.61
N VAL A 286 6.71 -7.15 14.23
CA VAL A 286 6.51 -7.55 12.83
C VAL A 286 5.06 -7.29 12.46
N HIS A 287 4.86 -6.47 11.42
CA HIS A 287 3.54 -6.15 10.87
C HIS A 287 3.38 -6.83 9.50
N GLN A 288 2.59 -7.89 9.47
CA GLN A 288 2.43 -8.74 8.28
C GLN A 288 1.07 -8.53 7.61
N HIS A 289 1.09 -8.06 6.35
CA HIS A 289 -0.09 -7.83 5.53
C HIS A 289 -0.86 -9.13 5.18
N GLY A 290 -2.08 -8.98 4.62
CA GLY A 290 -2.91 -10.07 4.14
C GLY A 290 -2.61 -10.60 2.72
N CYS A 291 -3.43 -11.54 2.26
CA CYS A 291 -3.28 -12.12 0.91
C CYS A 291 -3.70 -11.15 -0.20
N GLY A 292 -3.13 -11.36 -1.39
CA GLY A 292 -3.50 -10.67 -2.63
C GLY A 292 -2.73 -9.37 -2.86
N VAL A 293 -2.64 -8.97 -4.13
CA VAL A 293 -1.79 -7.86 -4.61
C VAL A 293 -2.03 -6.56 -3.82
N GLY A 294 -3.30 -6.21 -3.56
CA GLY A 294 -3.63 -5.00 -2.80
C GLY A 294 -3.08 -5.01 -1.37
N SER A 295 -3.24 -6.14 -0.67
CA SER A 295 -2.68 -6.31 0.67
C SER A 295 -1.15 -6.37 0.64
N CYS A 296 -0.56 -7.04 -0.34
CA CYS A 296 0.89 -7.10 -0.51
C CYS A 296 1.54 -5.71 -0.58
N LYS A 297 0.94 -4.81 -1.36
CA LYS A 297 1.38 -3.42 -1.46
C LYS A 297 1.25 -2.64 -0.17
N SER A 298 0.21 -2.91 0.61
CA SER A 298 0.04 -2.25 1.91
C SER A 298 1.22 -2.50 2.84
N GLY A 299 1.96 -3.60 2.68
CA GLY A 299 3.19 -3.88 3.42
C GLY A 299 4.34 -2.90 3.17
N LEU A 300 4.37 -2.21 2.02
CA LEU A 300 5.43 -1.26 1.67
C LEU A 300 5.54 -0.09 2.65
N THR A 301 4.42 0.28 3.28
CA THR A 301 4.34 1.42 4.20
C THR A 301 4.27 1.00 5.67
N GLY A 302 4.19 -0.29 5.99
CA GLY A 302 3.97 -0.77 7.37
C GLY A 302 5.06 -0.31 8.36
N ALA A 303 6.33 -0.34 7.95
CA ALA A 303 7.44 0.14 8.78
C ALA A 303 7.42 1.66 9.04
N PHE A 304 6.63 2.42 8.27
CA PHE A 304 6.49 3.88 8.37
C PHE A 304 5.27 4.32 9.20
N ASP A 305 4.52 3.38 9.78
CA ASP A 305 3.35 3.70 10.60
C ASP A 305 3.77 4.29 11.95
N LEU A 306 3.47 5.57 12.17
CA LEU A 306 3.89 6.31 13.36
C LEU A 306 3.32 5.71 14.65
N HIS A 307 2.14 5.10 14.60
CA HIS A 307 1.49 4.52 15.77
C HIS A 307 2.16 3.21 16.19
N TRP A 308 2.46 2.34 15.22
CA TRP A 308 3.25 1.14 15.47
C TRP A 308 4.70 1.45 15.84
N GLN A 309 5.29 2.53 15.29
CA GLN A 309 6.61 3.02 15.70
C GLN A 309 6.63 3.50 17.15
N ALA A 310 5.56 4.14 17.64
CA ALA A 310 5.45 4.56 19.05
C ALA A 310 5.50 3.35 20.00
N LEU A 311 4.80 2.26 19.66
CA LEU A 311 4.89 1.00 20.39
C LEU A 311 6.30 0.42 20.36
N ALA A 312 6.88 0.28 19.17
CA ALA A 312 8.20 -0.30 19.00
C ALA A 312 9.26 0.49 19.78
N LYS A 313 9.22 1.83 19.69
CA LYS A 313 10.10 2.73 20.43
C LYS A 313 10.00 2.56 21.95
N LYS A 314 8.79 2.45 22.51
CA LYS A 314 8.58 2.32 23.96
C LYS A 314 9.29 1.10 24.55
N HIS A 315 9.47 0.06 23.75
CA HIS A 315 10.08 -1.22 24.18
C HIS A 315 11.49 -1.44 23.65
N ASP A 316 12.12 -0.42 23.04
CA ASP A 316 13.40 -0.53 22.34
C ASP A 316 13.39 -1.65 21.28
N CYS A 317 12.27 -1.77 20.57
CA CYS A 317 12.09 -2.72 19.49
C CYS A 317 12.23 -2.04 18.12
N ALA A 318 12.68 -2.79 17.13
CA ALA A 318 12.52 -2.41 15.74
C ALA A 318 11.07 -2.64 15.27
N LEU A 319 10.63 -1.93 14.22
CA LEU A 319 9.38 -2.21 13.51
C LEU A 319 9.70 -2.71 12.11
N LEU A 320 9.26 -3.92 11.77
CA LEU A 320 9.52 -4.54 10.47
C LEU A 320 8.21 -4.86 9.76
N ALA A 321 8.15 -4.55 8.47
CA ALA A 321 7.07 -4.97 7.58
C ALA A 321 7.64 -5.67 6.34
N ALA A 322 6.94 -6.72 5.90
CA ALA A 322 7.23 -7.40 4.65
C ALA A 322 6.28 -6.93 3.55
N SER A 323 6.68 -7.02 2.29
CA SER A 323 5.83 -6.86 1.11
C SER A 323 6.18 -7.96 0.12
N TYR A 324 5.32 -8.99 0.03
CA TYR A 324 5.50 -10.11 -0.90
C TYR A 324 4.99 -9.71 -2.29
N GLU A 325 5.76 -9.97 -3.34
CA GLU A 325 5.39 -9.66 -4.73
C GLU A 325 4.61 -10.82 -5.36
N GLN A 326 3.52 -11.21 -4.69
CA GLN A 326 2.61 -12.25 -5.16
C GLN A 326 1.86 -11.76 -6.42
N PRO A 327 1.87 -12.52 -7.54
CA PRO A 327 1.05 -12.21 -8.70
C PRO A 327 -0.45 -12.23 -8.40
N GLU A 328 -1.23 -11.58 -9.25
CA GLU A 328 -2.69 -11.68 -9.20
C GLU A 328 -3.12 -13.15 -9.38
N GLU A 329 -4.15 -13.57 -8.65
CA GLU A 329 -4.68 -14.96 -8.61
C GLU A 329 -3.74 -16.05 -8.08
N ALA A 330 -2.46 -15.76 -7.82
CA ALA A 330 -1.55 -16.75 -7.25
C ALA A 330 -2.01 -17.22 -5.86
N ASP A 331 -1.69 -18.46 -5.52
CA ASP A 331 -2.04 -19.01 -4.20
C ASP A 331 -1.16 -18.38 -3.11
N CYS A 332 -1.80 -17.67 -2.16
CA CYS A 332 -1.06 -17.06 -1.07
C CYS A 332 -0.49 -18.07 -0.07
N GLN A 333 -0.95 -19.34 -0.06
CA GLN A 333 -0.34 -20.40 0.76
C GLN A 333 1.15 -20.58 0.47
N LEU A 334 1.60 -20.22 -0.73
CA LEU A 334 3.01 -20.31 -1.14
C LEU A 334 3.93 -19.31 -0.41
N TRP A 335 3.39 -18.35 0.35
CA TRP A 335 4.16 -17.53 1.28
C TRP A 335 3.57 -17.47 2.69
N CYS A 336 2.24 -17.57 2.85
CA CYS A 336 1.62 -17.41 4.16
C CYS A 336 1.74 -18.67 5.04
N ASP A 337 2.01 -19.83 4.44
CA ASP A 337 2.62 -20.94 5.16
C ASP A 337 4.14 -20.70 5.24
N PRO A 338 4.69 -20.39 6.44
CA PRO A 338 6.11 -20.08 6.61
C PRO A 338 7.07 -21.17 6.11
N ARG A 339 6.61 -22.43 6.11
CA ARG A 339 7.40 -23.59 5.68
C ARG A 339 7.70 -23.58 4.17
N ASN A 340 6.98 -22.77 3.39
CA ASN A 340 7.23 -22.55 1.97
C ASN A 340 8.35 -21.51 1.71
N GLY A 341 9.23 -21.29 2.70
CA GLY A 341 10.46 -20.51 2.56
C GLY A 341 10.35 -19.05 2.98
N SER A 342 9.16 -18.54 3.31
CA SER A 342 9.01 -17.17 3.84
C SER A 342 9.57 -17.01 5.26
N ASP A 343 9.59 -18.09 6.05
CA ASP A 343 10.32 -18.16 7.32
C ASP A 343 11.82 -17.92 7.12
N ALA A 344 12.45 -18.74 6.28
CA ALA A 344 13.87 -18.63 5.99
C ALA A 344 14.24 -17.26 5.41
N ALA A 345 13.38 -16.68 4.54
CA ALA A 345 13.56 -15.34 4.01
C ALA A 345 13.44 -14.26 5.09
N PHE A 346 12.49 -14.39 6.02
CA PHE A 346 12.31 -13.47 7.14
C PHE A 346 13.50 -13.52 8.10
N GLN A 347 13.96 -14.70 8.52
CA GLN A 347 15.12 -14.80 9.41
C GLN A 347 16.41 -14.28 8.75
N LYS A 348 16.58 -14.53 7.44
CA LYS A 348 17.68 -13.95 6.68
C LYS A 348 17.60 -12.41 6.65
N SER A 349 16.40 -11.86 6.49
CA SER A 349 16.22 -10.40 6.47
C SER A 349 16.59 -9.75 7.79
N LEU A 350 16.27 -10.38 8.93
CA LEU A 350 16.70 -9.89 10.24
C LEU A 350 18.23 -9.79 10.36
N SER A 351 18.96 -10.76 9.79
CA SER A 351 20.43 -10.73 9.77
C SER A 351 20.97 -9.63 8.86
N ASP A 352 20.52 -9.58 7.60
CA ASP A 352 20.99 -8.59 6.62
C ASP A 352 20.64 -7.15 7.06
N LEU A 353 19.43 -6.94 7.60
CA LEU A 353 18.99 -5.64 8.10
C LEU A 353 19.67 -5.26 9.41
N GLY A 354 20.02 -6.24 10.25
CA GLY A 354 20.83 -6.02 11.44
C GLY A 354 22.21 -5.48 11.08
N GLU A 355 22.86 -6.09 10.08
CA GLU A 355 24.11 -5.58 9.52
C GLU A 355 23.94 -4.17 8.93
N ALA A 356 22.93 -3.96 8.08
CA ALA A 356 22.70 -2.67 7.40
C ALA A 356 22.39 -1.52 8.36
N SER A 357 21.72 -1.80 9.48
CA SER A 357 21.33 -0.79 10.48
C SER A 357 22.34 -0.59 11.60
N GLY A 358 23.38 -1.42 11.69
CA GLY A 358 24.32 -1.43 12.81
C GLY A 358 23.79 -2.12 14.08
N HIS A 359 22.71 -2.89 13.97
CA HIS A 359 22.08 -3.66 15.06
C HIS A 359 22.10 -5.17 14.76
N PRO A 360 23.28 -5.83 14.80
CA PRO A 360 23.38 -7.26 14.49
C PRO A 360 22.55 -8.15 15.42
N GLU A 361 22.20 -7.68 16.62
CA GLU A 361 21.30 -8.36 17.54
C GLU A 361 19.90 -8.60 16.95
N LEU A 362 19.50 -7.87 15.90
CA LEU A 362 18.21 -8.03 15.22
C LEU A 362 17.94 -9.47 14.77
N ALA A 363 18.99 -10.25 14.44
CA ALA A 363 18.89 -11.66 14.09
C ALA A 363 18.41 -12.57 15.24
N GLU A 364 18.67 -12.17 16.49
CA GLU A 364 18.50 -13.02 17.68
C GLU A 364 17.37 -12.55 18.60
N VAL A 365 16.99 -11.26 18.55
CA VAL A 365 15.95 -10.72 19.43
C VAL A 365 14.58 -11.40 19.20
N PRO A 366 13.71 -11.45 20.22
CA PRO A 366 12.35 -11.93 20.13
C PRO A 366 11.45 -11.11 19.20
N TRP A 367 10.35 -11.73 18.78
CA TRP A 367 9.38 -11.20 17.83
C TRP A 367 8.03 -10.95 18.50
N ALA A 368 7.43 -9.79 18.24
CA ALA A 368 6.00 -9.55 18.44
C ALA A 368 5.31 -9.60 17.07
N LEU A 369 4.45 -10.59 16.86
CA LEU A 369 3.92 -10.90 15.53
C LEU A 369 2.47 -10.42 15.39
N TRP A 370 2.25 -9.38 14.61
CA TRP A 370 0.92 -9.00 14.13
C TRP A 370 0.74 -9.50 12.69
N GLY A 371 -0.42 -10.06 12.40
CA GLY A 371 -0.73 -10.51 11.05
C GLY A 371 -2.20 -10.41 10.69
N HIS A 372 -2.49 -9.98 9.47
CA HIS A 372 -3.84 -9.92 8.90
C HIS A 372 -4.06 -11.02 7.86
N SER A 373 -5.18 -11.76 7.91
CA SER A 373 -5.59 -12.74 6.90
C SER A 373 -4.47 -13.78 6.66
N GLY A 374 -3.92 -13.90 5.45
CA GLY A 374 -2.70 -14.69 5.21
C GLY A 374 -1.55 -14.37 6.17
N GLY A 375 -1.34 -13.10 6.50
CA GLY A 375 -0.38 -12.69 7.52
C GLY A 375 -0.70 -13.23 8.91
N GLY A 376 -1.98 -13.41 9.26
CA GLY A 376 -2.40 -14.06 10.50
C GLY A 376 -2.12 -15.57 10.50
N VAL A 377 -2.27 -16.23 9.35
CA VAL A 377 -1.82 -17.63 9.16
C VAL A 377 -0.31 -17.73 9.36
N TRP A 378 0.44 -16.82 8.74
CA TRP A 378 1.91 -16.75 8.86
C TRP A 378 2.34 -16.50 10.32
N ALA A 379 1.82 -15.46 10.96
CA ALA A 379 2.17 -15.09 12.34
C ALA A 379 1.83 -16.21 13.33
N GLY A 380 0.65 -16.83 13.20
CA GLY A 380 0.27 -17.94 14.07
C GLY A 380 1.13 -19.19 13.82
N THR A 381 1.49 -19.49 12.58
CA THR A 381 2.30 -20.68 12.27
C THR A 381 3.73 -20.47 12.74
N MET A 382 4.30 -19.27 12.55
CA MET A 382 5.59 -18.88 13.13
C MET A 382 5.59 -18.98 14.66
N THR A 383 4.47 -18.65 15.31
CA THR A 383 4.31 -18.79 16.77
C THR A 383 4.38 -20.25 17.22
N LEU A 384 3.78 -21.17 16.47
CA LEU A 384 3.82 -22.61 16.78
C LEU A 384 5.19 -23.23 16.46
N LEU A 385 5.89 -22.75 15.41
CA LEU A 385 7.21 -23.25 15.02
C LEU A 385 8.34 -22.72 15.93
N TYR A 386 8.21 -21.49 16.43
CA TYR A 386 9.26 -20.78 17.18
C TYR A 386 8.74 -20.17 18.48
N PRO A 387 8.12 -20.95 19.38
CA PRO A 387 7.49 -20.42 20.59
C PRO A 387 8.45 -19.64 21.51
N ASP A 388 9.73 -20.04 21.54
CA ASP A 388 10.76 -19.36 22.33
C ASP A 388 11.23 -18.03 21.72
N ARG A 389 10.96 -17.78 20.44
CA ARG A 389 11.26 -16.51 19.76
C ARG A 389 10.09 -15.53 19.82
N VAL A 390 8.86 -15.96 20.13
CA VAL A 390 7.67 -15.10 20.04
C VAL A 390 7.23 -14.56 21.39
N ALA A 391 7.37 -13.25 21.57
CA ALA A 391 6.92 -12.52 22.74
C ALA A 391 5.39 -12.43 22.82
N ALA A 392 4.70 -12.20 21.70
CA ALA A 392 3.25 -12.18 21.63
C ALA A 392 2.78 -12.29 20.18
N ALA A 393 1.54 -12.75 19.98
CA ALA A 393 0.91 -12.76 18.66
C ALA A 393 -0.47 -12.11 18.66
N TRP A 394 -0.81 -11.43 17.56
CA TRP A 394 -2.14 -10.91 17.26
C TRP A 394 -2.55 -11.36 15.86
N LEU A 395 -3.60 -12.19 15.80
CA LEU A 395 -4.02 -12.88 14.59
C LEU A 395 -5.35 -12.29 14.10
N ARG A 396 -5.27 -11.27 13.23
CA ARG A 396 -6.43 -10.59 12.64
C ARG A 396 -6.93 -11.39 11.44
N SER A 397 -8.15 -11.92 11.52
CA SER A 397 -8.86 -12.55 10.38
C SER A 397 -8.12 -13.72 9.68
N GLY A 398 -7.17 -14.38 10.35
CA GLY A 398 -6.48 -15.56 9.83
C GLY A 398 -5.68 -16.28 10.90
N VAL A 399 -5.63 -17.62 10.82
CA VAL A 399 -4.99 -18.51 11.80
C VAL A 399 -4.42 -19.75 11.13
N PRO A 400 -3.44 -20.44 11.74
CA PRO A 400 -2.99 -21.77 11.33
C PRO A 400 -4.17 -22.73 11.15
N LEU A 401 -4.07 -23.61 10.15
CA LEU A 401 -5.06 -24.64 9.92
C LEU A 401 -4.72 -25.88 10.74
N LEU A 402 -5.65 -26.31 11.59
CA LEU A 402 -5.52 -27.58 12.33
C LEU A 402 -6.17 -28.75 11.60
N GLU A 403 -7.10 -28.46 10.68
CA GLU A 403 -7.86 -29.46 9.92
C GLU A 403 -7.74 -29.19 8.41
N PRO A 404 -7.68 -30.23 7.56
CA PRO A 404 -7.59 -30.07 6.12
C PRO A 404 -8.78 -29.33 5.54
N ARG A 405 -8.54 -28.54 4.49
CA ARG A 405 -9.56 -27.73 3.84
C ARG A 405 -9.85 -28.30 2.44
N GLY A 406 -10.97 -29.01 2.29
CA GLY A 406 -11.32 -29.68 1.03
C GLY A 406 -11.37 -28.73 -0.20
N GLU A 407 -11.76 -27.48 0.02
CA GLU A 407 -11.83 -26.43 -1.02
C GLU A 407 -10.46 -25.78 -1.33
N HIS A 408 -9.44 -26.00 -0.49
CA HIS A 408 -8.08 -25.45 -0.62
C HIS A 408 -7.04 -26.51 -0.25
N PRO A 409 -6.82 -27.53 -1.10
CA PRO A 409 -5.97 -28.68 -0.78
C PRO A 409 -4.48 -28.35 -0.65
N SER A 410 -4.03 -27.19 -1.12
CA SER A 410 -2.66 -26.69 -0.94
C SER A 410 -2.37 -26.18 0.48
N ALA A 411 -3.40 -25.94 1.29
CA ALA A 411 -3.26 -25.39 2.62
C ALA A 411 -2.95 -26.53 3.63
N ASN A 412 -1.70 -26.57 4.08
CA ASN A 412 -1.21 -27.62 4.97
C ASN A 412 -1.66 -27.38 6.41
N THR A 413 -1.95 -28.46 7.14
CA THR A 413 -2.21 -28.38 8.56
C THR A 413 -0.94 -28.15 9.38
N VAL A 414 -1.13 -27.68 10.61
CA VAL A 414 -0.10 -27.54 11.64
C VAL A 414 -0.58 -28.30 12.86
N GLU A 415 0.32 -29.03 13.51
CA GLU A 415 0.02 -29.73 14.76
C GLU A 415 0.09 -28.75 15.93
N VAL A 416 -0.84 -28.89 16.87
CA VAL A 416 -0.77 -28.18 18.15
C VAL A 416 0.23 -28.94 19.03
N PRO A 417 1.22 -28.27 19.63
CA PRO A 417 2.14 -28.92 20.57
C PRO A 417 1.39 -29.63 21.70
N ASP A 418 1.92 -30.77 22.15
CA ASP A 418 1.37 -31.49 23.32
C ASP A 418 1.62 -30.70 24.62
N GLU A 419 2.68 -29.90 24.66
CA GLU A 419 3.03 -29.03 25.77
C GLU A 419 2.28 -27.70 25.71
N ARG A 420 1.94 -27.16 26.88
CA ARG A 420 1.29 -25.85 26.99
C ARG A 420 2.15 -24.78 26.33
N LEU A 421 1.58 -24.10 25.33
CA LEU A 421 2.20 -22.94 24.71
C LEU A 421 2.18 -21.75 25.69
N GLU A 422 3.36 -21.21 26.02
CA GLU A 422 3.51 -20.06 26.92
C GLU A 422 3.32 -18.69 26.23
N VAL A 423 3.17 -18.69 24.90
CA VAL A 423 3.06 -17.46 24.11
C VAL A 423 1.66 -16.86 24.24
N PRO A 424 1.51 -15.60 24.69
CA PRO A 424 0.21 -14.95 24.71
C PRO A 424 -0.25 -14.66 23.27
N MET A 425 -1.46 -15.11 22.95
CA MET A 425 -2.05 -14.96 21.62
C MET A 425 -3.43 -14.30 21.70
N MET A 426 -3.73 -13.38 20.78
CA MET A 426 -5.07 -12.83 20.60
C MET A 426 -5.60 -13.15 19.20
N LEU A 427 -6.77 -13.80 19.13
CA LEU A 427 -7.49 -13.98 17.87
C LEU A 427 -8.50 -12.84 17.70
N ASN A 428 -8.48 -12.18 16.54
CA ASN A 428 -9.29 -10.99 16.30
C ASN A 428 -10.06 -11.12 14.97
N PRO A 429 -11.24 -11.79 14.95
CA PRO A 429 -12.12 -11.79 13.79
C PRO A 429 -12.98 -10.53 13.75
N GLY A 430 -13.36 -10.08 12.55
CA GLY A 430 -14.54 -9.27 12.34
C GLY A 430 -15.81 -10.07 12.59
N THR A 431 -16.85 -9.44 13.15
CA THR A 431 -18.09 -10.13 13.48
C THR A 431 -18.75 -10.79 12.26
N LYS A 432 -18.58 -10.23 11.06
CA LYS A 432 -19.17 -10.79 9.83
C LYS A 432 -18.38 -11.97 9.24
N GLU A 433 -17.31 -12.40 9.89
CA GLU A 433 -16.45 -13.49 9.40
C GLU A 433 -16.85 -14.86 9.99
N GLY A 434 -18.16 -15.14 10.06
CA GLY A 434 -18.68 -16.38 10.64
C GLY A 434 -19.17 -16.26 12.08
N VAL A 435 -18.99 -15.12 12.76
CA VAL A 435 -19.56 -14.91 14.11
C VAL A 435 -21.06 -14.59 13.99
N THR A 436 -21.43 -13.55 13.24
CA THR A 436 -22.83 -13.14 13.00
C THR A 436 -23.32 -13.45 11.59
N VAL A 437 -22.45 -13.39 10.58
CA VAL A 437 -22.78 -13.78 9.19
C VAL A 437 -22.17 -15.15 8.92
N LYS A 438 -23.02 -16.17 8.77
CA LYS A 438 -22.62 -17.59 8.70
C LYS A 438 -22.35 -18.11 7.29
N GLU A 439 -22.51 -17.27 6.27
CA GLU A 439 -22.35 -17.63 4.86
C GLU A 439 -21.48 -16.62 4.11
N GLY A 440 -20.99 -17.00 2.93
CA GLY A 440 -20.17 -16.16 2.07
C GLY A 440 -18.67 -16.36 2.27
N ARG A 441 -17.88 -15.58 1.52
CA ARG A 441 -16.43 -15.78 1.33
C ARG A 441 -15.63 -15.92 2.63
N PHE A 442 -15.99 -15.18 3.67
CA PHE A 442 -15.24 -15.12 4.93
C PHE A 442 -15.90 -15.86 6.10
N ALA A 443 -17.05 -16.49 5.91
CA ALA A 443 -17.77 -17.16 7.00
C ALA A 443 -16.98 -18.31 7.67
N GLY A 444 -16.02 -18.89 6.96
CA GLY A 444 -15.18 -19.95 7.52
C GLY A 444 -14.09 -19.47 8.49
N VAL A 445 -13.85 -18.16 8.65
CA VAL A 445 -12.77 -17.65 9.51
C VAL A 445 -13.06 -17.95 10.99
N TRP A 446 -14.27 -17.65 11.48
CA TRP A 446 -14.65 -17.91 12.87
C TRP A 446 -14.49 -19.38 13.27
N PRO A 447 -15.07 -20.37 12.55
CA PRO A 447 -14.90 -21.78 12.91
C PRO A 447 -13.43 -22.20 13.05
N ARG A 448 -12.54 -21.71 12.17
CA ARG A 448 -11.11 -22.01 12.26
C ARG A 448 -10.45 -21.39 13.49
N MET A 449 -10.79 -20.15 13.80
CA MET A 449 -10.30 -19.48 15.02
C MET A 449 -10.81 -20.19 16.28
N GLU A 450 -12.07 -20.61 16.29
CA GLU A 450 -12.67 -21.36 17.39
C GLU A 450 -11.96 -22.71 17.60
N THR A 451 -11.65 -23.45 16.52
CA THR A 451 -10.88 -24.70 16.61
C THR A 451 -9.50 -24.48 17.23
N LEU A 452 -8.74 -23.48 16.77
CA LEU A 452 -7.43 -23.16 17.35
C LEU A 452 -7.54 -22.71 18.81
N PHE A 453 -8.51 -21.85 19.11
CA PHE A 453 -8.76 -21.36 20.47
C PHE A 453 -9.04 -22.50 21.44
N VAL A 454 -9.97 -23.39 21.08
CA VAL A 454 -10.34 -24.54 21.94
C VAL A 454 -9.15 -25.47 22.15
N ALA A 455 -8.37 -25.74 21.11
CA ALA A 455 -7.19 -26.61 21.21
C ALA A 455 -6.14 -26.04 22.19
N LEU A 456 -5.78 -24.77 22.04
CA LEU A 456 -4.76 -24.12 22.88
C LEU A 456 -5.28 -23.81 24.29
N ARG A 457 -6.49 -23.25 24.41
CA ARG A 457 -7.07 -22.91 25.72
C ARG A 457 -7.38 -24.15 26.55
N GLY A 458 -7.70 -25.28 25.91
CA GLY A 458 -7.84 -26.58 26.57
C GLY A 458 -6.57 -27.05 27.30
N GLN A 459 -5.40 -26.59 26.87
CA GLN A 459 -4.10 -26.81 27.52
C GLN A 459 -3.71 -25.67 28.49
N ASP A 460 -4.65 -24.78 28.83
CA ASP A 460 -4.46 -23.58 29.65
C ASP A 460 -3.48 -22.55 29.04
N ALA A 461 -3.28 -22.56 27.72
CA ALA A 461 -2.46 -21.55 27.04
C ALA A 461 -3.05 -20.13 27.22
N PRO A 462 -2.22 -19.07 27.25
CA PRO A 462 -2.66 -17.69 27.40
C PRO A 462 -3.23 -17.14 26.07
N ILE A 463 -4.40 -17.65 25.66
CA ILE A 463 -5.06 -17.26 24.41
C ILE A 463 -6.41 -16.59 24.67
N GLY A 464 -6.66 -15.51 23.93
CA GLY A 464 -7.92 -14.76 23.97
C GLY A 464 -8.58 -14.61 22.60
N ILE A 465 -9.84 -14.18 22.61
CA ILE A 465 -10.57 -13.74 21.42
C ILE A 465 -11.10 -12.33 21.66
N ALA A 466 -10.90 -11.44 20.69
CA ALA A 466 -11.51 -10.12 20.65
C ALA A 466 -12.27 -9.96 19.34
N VAL A 467 -13.59 -10.12 19.34
CA VAL A 467 -14.39 -9.91 18.12
C VAL A 467 -14.52 -8.42 17.85
N ASP A 468 -14.24 -7.99 16.63
CA ASP A 468 -14.51 -6.63 16.17
C ASP A 468 -15.98 -6.51 15.73
N PRO A 469 -16.84 -5.76 16.44
CA PRO A 469 -18.27 -5.74 16.17
C PRO A 469 -18.65 -4.91 14.93
N LEU A 470 -17.73 -4.14 14.36
CA LEU A 470 -18.04 -3.18 13.28
C LEU A 470 -17.54 -3.61 11.91
N THR A 471 -16.77 -4.69 11.85
CA THR A 471 -16.04 -5.08 10.63
C THR A 471 -16.42 -6.45 10.08
N SER A 472 -16.07 -6.64 8.82
CA SER A 472 -15.84 -7.92 8.19
C SER A 472 -14.33 -8.22 8.19
N HIS A 473 -13.77 -8.55 7.04
CA HIS A 473 -12.37 -8.96 6.88
C HIS A 473 -11.39 -7.77 6.89
N GLU A 474 -11.82 -6.52 6.66
CA GLU A 474 -10.99 -5.31 6.82
C GLU A 474 -10.54 -5.09 8.26
N CYS A 475 -9.38 -4.46 8.53
CA CYS A 475 -8.83 -4.36 9.90
C CYS A 475 -9.56 -3.41 10.86
N GLY A 476 -10.28 -2.40 10.38
CA GLY A 476 -11.04 -1.48 11.22
C GLY A 476 -10.22 -0.81 12.34
N ASN A 477 -10.82 -0.73 13.52
CA ASN A 477 -10.25 -0.10 14.71
C ASN A 477 -9.39 -1.05 15.57
N GLN A 478 -8.98 -2.21 15.05
CA GLN A 478 -8.29 -3.23 15.84
C GLN A 478 -6.99 -2.75 16.51
N ARG A 479 -6.26 -1.81 15.88
CA ARG A 479 -5.00 -1.29 16.40
C ARG A 479 -5.14 -0.69 17.80
N TYR A 480 -6.30 -0.13 18.13
CA TYR A 480 -6.57 0.47 19.44
C TYR A 480 -6.71 -0.57 20.56
N LEU A 481 -6.76 -1.87 20.24
CA LEU A 481 -6.61 -2.96 21.19
C LEU A 481 -5.31 -3.76 20.96
N ALA A 482 -4.88 -3.94 19.72
CA ALA A 482 -3.66 -4.67 19.39
C ALA A 482 -2.39 -4.02 19.93
N ILE A 483 -2.28 -2.68 19.84
CA ILE A 483 -1.12 -1.97 20.38
C ILE A 483 -1.05 -2.09 21.92
N PRO A 484 -2.15 -1.86 22.69
CA PRO A 484 -2.17 -2.15 24.13
C PRO A 484 -1.89 -3.61 24.50
N TRP A 485 -2.28 -4.56 23.66
CA TRP A 485 -1.97 -5.98 23.85
C TRP A 485 -0.46 -6.23 23.77
N PHE A 486 0.17 -5.76 22.70
CA PHE A 486 1.62 -5.87 22.55
C PHE A 486 2.36 -5.09 23.63
N ASP A 487 1.91 -3.89 23.97
CA ASP A 487 2.50 -3.08 25.04
C ASP A 487 2.54 -3.87 26.37
N THR A 488 1.42 -4.49 26.72
CA THR A 488 1.29 -5.32 27.92
C THR A 488 2.22 -6.55 27.87
N CYS A 489 2.21 -7.28 26.75
CA CYS A 489 2.98 -8.51 26.63
C CYS A 489 4.48 -8.25 26.55
N LEU A 490 4.91 -7.22 25.81
CA LEU A 490 6.32 -6.84 25.69
C LEU A 490 6.87 -6.35 27.04
N ALA A 491 6.11 -5.53 27.78
CA ALA A 491 6.50 -5.10 29.12
C ALA A 491 6.73 -6.28 30.08
N ALA A 492 5.88 -7.31 30.00
CA ALA A 492 5.97 -8.49 30.84
C ALA A 492 7.09 -9.44 30.41
N ARG A 493 7.25 -9.68 29.10
CA ARG A 493 8.05 -10.78 28.58
C ARG A 493 9.46 -10.42 28.13
N LEU A 494 9.71 -9.19 27.68
CA LEU A 494 11.06 -8.79 27.31
C LEU A 494 11.92 -8.63 28.57
N SER A 495 13.03 -9.37 28.64
CA SER A 495 13.96 -9.22 29.76
C SER A 495 14.75 -7.91 29.66
N GLY A 496 15.11 -7.31 30.80
CA GLY A 496 15.76 -5.99 30.85
C GLY A 496 17.27 -6.00 30.59
N SER A 497 17.93 -7.16 30.62
CA SER A 497 19.39 -7.28 30.45
C SER A 497 19.82 -8.39 29.48
N ASN A 498 18.91 -9.32 29.14
CA ASN A 498 19.15 -10.38 28.17
C ASN A 498 18.11 -10.29 27.05
N THR A 499 18.54 -9.84 25.88
CA THR A 499 17.64 -9.56 24.76
C THR A 499 17.17 -10.81 24.03
N GLN A 500 17.56 -12.02 24.46
CA GLN A 500 17.23 -13.29 23.78
C GLN A 500 16.26 -14.19 24.55
N THR A 501 16.08 -13.99 25.86
CA THR A 501 15.23 -14.87 26.69
C THR A 501 13.94 -14.20 27.08
N LEU A 502 12.81 -14.84 26.76
CA LEU A 502 11.47 -14.38 27.14
C LEU A 502 11.09 -14.83 28.56
N ARG A 503 10.51 -13.91 29.33
CA ARG A 503 9.86 -14.24 30.61
C ARG A 503 8.49 -14.86 30.38
N VAL A 504 8.03 -15.63 31.36
CA VAL A 504 6.66 -16.14 31.43
C VAL A 504 5.71 -14.99 31.78
N MET A 505 4.47 -15.04 31.26
CA MET A 505 3.44 -14.06 31.62
C MET A 505 3.08 -14.17 33.12
N PRO A 506 2.83 -13.04 33.82
CA PRO A 506 2.31 -13.06 35.18
C PRO A 506 0.97 -13.78 35.27
N ALA A 507 0.78 -14.58 36.33
CA ALA A 507 -0.43 -15.37 36.56
C ALA A 507 -1.36 -14.79 37.64
N ASP A 508 -0.91 -13.81 38.41
CA ASP A 508 -1.59 -13.29 39.60
C ASP A 508 -2.68 -12.24 39.31
N ASN A 509 -2.71 -11.70 38.09
CA ASN A 509 -3.62 -10.62 37.70
C ASN A 509 -4.48 -10.97 36.48
N VAL A 510 -4.62 -12.26 36.16
CA VAL A 510 -5.36 -12.73 34.99
C VAL A 510 -6.85 -12.42 35.11
N TRP A 511 -7.45 -11.98 34.02
CA TRP A 511 -8.89 -11.82 33.86
C TRP A 511 -9.41 -12.83 32.85
N LEU A 512 -10.64 -13.29 33.06
CA LEU A 512 -11.32 -14.25 32.22
C LEU A 512 -12.66 -13.71 31.74
N ALA A 513 -13.02 -14.05 30.50
CA ALA A 513 -14.35 -13.78 29.96
C ALA A 513 -14.93 -15.05 29.31
N PRO A 514 -16.26 -15.24 29.29
CA PRO A 514 -16.88 -16.29 28.48
C PRO A 514 -16.52 -16.12 27.00
N LEU A 515 -16.39 -17.23 26.26
CA LEU A 515 -16.22 -17.19 24.80
C LEU A 515 -17.39 -16.41 24.15
N LEU A 516 -17.06 -15.45 23.28
CA LEU A 516 -18.00 -14.49 22.68
C LEU A 516 -18.76 -13.59 23.68
N GLY A 517 -18.37 -13.59 24.96
CA GLY A 517 -18.87 -12.65 25.95
C GLY A 517 -18.32 -11.23 25.73
N THR A 518 -18.85 -10.26 26.48
CA THR A 518 -18.43 -8.85 26.45
C THR A 518 -18.03 -8.31 27.82
N VAL A 519 -18.07 -9.18 28.84
CA VAL A 519 -17.73 -8.84 30.23
C VAL A 519 -16.67 -9.80 30.72
N ALA A 520 -15.61 -9.25 31.28
CA ALA A 520 -14.53 -9.99 31.92
C ALA A 520 -14.57 -9.77 33.44
N SER A 521 -14.06 -10.73 34.20
CA SER A 521 -13.85 -10.64 35.65
C SER A 521 -12.46 -11.13 36.02
N PRO A 522 -11.92 -10.78 37.20
CA PRO A 522 -10.73 -11.44 37.73
C PRO A 522 -10.88 -12.96 37.69
N GLU A 523 -9.80 -13.69 37.44
CA GLU A 523 -9.83 -15.15 37.39
C GLU A 523 -10.39 -15.78 38.68
N THR A 524 -10.12 -15.17 39.84
CA THR A 524 -10.60 -15.62 41.15
C THR A 524 -12.13 -15.54 41.28
N ASP A 525 -12.75 -14.63 40.55
CA ASP A 525 -14.19 -14.35 40.59
C ASP A 525 -14.93 -15.01 39.41
N TYR A 526 -14.19 -15.59 38.47
CA TYR A 526 -14.75 -16.23 37.29
C TYR A 526 -15.34 -17.60 37.62
N THR A 527 -16.66 -17.73 37.45
CA THR A 527 -17.42 -18.93 37.80
C THR A 527 -17.64 -19.89 36.63
N GLY A 528 -17.24 -19.51 35.41
CA GLY A 528 -17.35 -20.33 34.21
C GLY A 528 -16.23 -21.37 34.07
N ASN A 529 -16.24 -22.12 32.97
CA ASN A 529 -15.17 -23.07 32.66
C ASN A 529 -13.90 -22.35 32.19
N LYS A 530 -12.87 -22.32 33.04
CA LYS A 530 -11.60 -21.64 32.76
C LYS A 530 -10.87 -22.16 31.52
N SER A 531 -11.00 -23.44 31.18
CA SER A 531 -10.35 -24.04 30.00
C SER A 531 -11.06 -23.69 28.68
N GLN A 532 -12.17 -22.94 28.74
CA GLN A 532 -12.92 -22.44 27.60
C GLN A 532 -13.07 -20.91 27.64
N ALA A 533 -12.47 -20.26 28.64
CA ALA A 533 -12.57 -18.82 28.85
C ALA A 533 -11.51 -18.06 28.05
N VAL A 534 -11.87 -16.89 27.55
CA VAL A 534 -10.95 -15.91 26.97
C VAL A 534 -9.98 -15.45 28.05
N TRP A 535 -8.68 -15.63 27.81
CA TRP A 535 -7.62 -15.18 28.71
C TRP A 535 -7.24 -13.73 28.44
N LEU A 536 -7.10 -12.92 29.49
CA LEU A 536 -6.71 -11.51 29.43
C LEU A 536 -5.63 -11.23 30.49
N PRO A 537 -4.51 -10.57 30.13
CA PRO A 537 -3.30 -10.52 30.95
C PRO A 537 -3.43 -9.73 32.24
N ASN A 538 -4.28 -8.70 32.27
CA ASN A 538 -4.50 -7.85 33.44
C ASN A 538 -5.82 -7.07 33.35
N GLU A 539 -6.17 -6.40 34.45
CA GLU A 539 -7.37 -5.55 34.56
C GLU A 539 -7.41 -4.42 33.52
N SER A 540 -6.29 -3.74 33.28
CA SER A 540 -6.23 -2.62 32.34
C SER A 540 -6.57 -3.06 30.93
N PHE A 541 -5.95 -4.15 30.47
CA PHE A 541 -6.25 -4.74 29.18
C PHE A 541 -7.67 -5.30 29.12
N ALA A 542 -8.15 -5.95 30.19
CA ALA A 542 -9.51 -6.46 30.23
C ALA A 542 -10.56 -5.36 30.09
N LYS A 543 -10.35 -4.19 30.69
CA LYS A 543 -11.20 -3.00 30.50
C LYS A 543 -11.18 -2.50 29.07
N ALA A 544 -10.00 -2.40 28.44
CA ALA A 544 -9.87 -2.04 27.04
C ALA A 544 -10.58 -3.05 26.11
N TRP A 545 -10.45 -4.35 26.40
CA TRP A 545 -11.11 -5.44 25.67
C TRP A 545 -12.64 -5.35 25.77
N MET A 546 -13.20 -5.09 26.97
CA MET A 546 -14.64 -4.91 27.16
C MET A 546 -15.18 -3.72 26.37
N GLN A 547 -14.42 -2.62 26.28
CA GLN A 547 -14.78 -1.48 25.43
C GLN A 547 -14.71 -1.84 23.95
N TYR A 548 -13.61 -2.46 23.52
CA TYR A 548 -13.36 -2.80 22.13
C TYR A 548 -14.42 -3.74 21.53
N THR A 549 -14.71 -4.84 22.23
CA THR A 549 -15.68 -5.85 21.77
C THR A 549 -17.12 -5.34 21.72
N LYS A 550 -17.42 -4.23 22.41
CA LYS A 550 -18.73 -3.59 22.40
C LYS A 550 -18.91 -2.71 21.16
N ASP A 551 -17.98 -1.80 20.89
CA ASP A 551 -18.13 -0.78 19.84
C ASP A 551 -16.80 -0.26 19.27
N THR A 552 -15.67 -0.88 19.59
CA THR A 552 -14.31 -0.47 19.23
C THR A 552 -13.85 0.88 19.81
N ALA A 553 -14.63 1.50 20.70
CA ALA A 553 -14.30 2.78 21.33
C ALA A 553 -13.38 2.61 22.54
N VAL A 554 -12.16 2.14 22.30
CA VAL A 554 -11.12 2.11 23.35
C VAL A 554 -10.78 3.53 23.76
N THR A 555 -10.87 3.78 25.08
CA THR A 555 -10.65 5.08 25.70
C THR A 555 -9.17 5.42 25.71
N ASP A 556 -8.87 6.69 25.45
CA ASP A 556 -7.55 7.27 25.58
C ASP A 556 -7.65 8.56 26.40
N THR A 557 -6.66 8.78 27.27
CA THR A 557 -6.57 9.95 28.16
C THR A 557 -5.21 10.66 28.07
N SER A 558 -4.26 10.17 27.28
CA SER A 558 -2.96 10.80 27.06
C SER A 558 -2.99 11.72 25.84
N PRO A 559 -2.49 12.96 25.95
CA PRO A 559 -2.28 13.80 24.78
C PRO A 559 -1.08 13.29 23.96
N PRO A 560 -1.08 13.48 22.64
CA PRO A 560 0.07 13.13 21.80
C PRO A 560 1.31 13.96 22.17
N PRO A 561 2.53 13.43 21.92
CA PRO A 561 3.76 14.21 22.04
C PRO A 561 3.74 15.47 21.18
N ALA A 562 4.37 16.54 21.67
CA ALA A 562 4.50 17.79 20.92
C ALA A 562 5.35 17.60 19.65
N PRO A 563 4.90 18.11 18.48
CA PRO A 563 5.74 18.19 17.29
C PRO A 563 7.06 18.93 17.57
N LYS A 564 8.14 18.43 16.99
CA LYS A 564 9.50 18.96 17.12
C LYS A 564 9.99 19.53 15.80
N ASN A 565 11.09 20.29 15.87
CA ASN A 565 11.78 20.82 14.69
C ASN A 565 10.85 21.59 13.74
N VAL A 566 9.90 22.36 14.28
CA VAL A 566 9.04 23.22 13.47
C VAL A 566 9.91 24.29 12.80
N ARG A 567 9.97 24.26 11.47
CA ARG A 567 10.74 25.21 10.65
C ARG A 567 9.80 25.87 9.65
N ALA A 568 9.98 27.17 9.45
CA ALA A 568 9.25 27.93 8.46
C ALA A 568 10.23 28.69 7.55
N THR A 569 10.16 28.48 6.24
CA THR A 569 10.97 29.19 5.23
C THR A 569 10.06 29.57 4.07
N ASP A 570 9.96 30.86 3.74
CA ASP A 570 9.19 31.37 2.60
C ASP A 570 7.74 30.83 2.51
N GLY A 571 7.06 30.74 3.66
CA GLY A 571 5.69 30.23 3.75
C GLY A 571 5.57 28.70 3.79
N GLU A 572 6.68 27.96 3.71
CA GLU A 572 6.70 26.51 3.88
C GLU A 572 7.03 26.12 5.32
N ILE A 573 6.11 25.40 5.97
CA ILE A 573 6.21 24.90 7.34
C ILE A 573 6.49 23.40 7.29
N THR A 574 7.53 22.94 7.98
CA THR A 574 7.86 21.52 8.15
C THR A 574 8.03 21.18 9.62
N TRP A 575 7.75 19.95 10.02
CA TRP A 575 7.91 19.46 11.39
C TRP A 575 8.20 17.96 11.43
N VAL A 576 8.56 17.46 12.61
CA VAL A 576 8.65 16.02 12.91
C VAL A 576 7.72 15.73 14.09
N ALA A 577 7.01 14.60 14.06
CA ALA A 577 6.10 14.19 15.12
C ALA A 577 6.22 12.70 15.42
N GLU A 578 5.94 12.36 16.66
CA GLU A 578 5.75 10.99 17.14
C GLU A 578 4.26 10.81 17.47
N ALA A 579 3.74 9.60 17.31
CA ALA A 579 2.35 9.33 17.61
C ALA A 579 2.11 9.14 19.11
N ASP A 580 0.89 9.45 19.54
CA ASP A 580 0.35 8.94 20.81
C ASP A 580 0.28 7.41 20.75
N LEU A 581 0.69 6.73 21.83
CA LEU A 581 0.75 5.27 21.87
C LEU A 581 -0.65 4.66 21.89
N GLU A 582 -1.60 5.32 22.51
CA GLU A 582 -2.94 4.84 22.77
C GLU A 582 -3.83 5.03 21.54
N SER A 583 -3.75 6.18 20.88
CA SER A 583 -4.71 6.55 19.84
C SER A 583 -4.15 7.22 18.59
N GLY A 584 -2.82 7.26 18.42
CA GLY A 584 -2.17 7.70 17.19
C GLY A 584 -2.25 9.21 16.93
N ILE A 585 -2.12 9.64 15.66
CA ILE A 585 -2.29 11.04 15.25
C ILE A 585 -3.44 11.14 14.26
N ALA A 586 -4.46 11.92 14.58
CA ALA A 586 -5.55 12.23 13.66
C ALA A 586 -5.15 13.32 12.66
N HIS A 587 -4.64 14.44 13.16
CA HIS A 587 -4.23 15.59 12.35
C HIS A 587 -3.30 16.52 13.15
N PHE A 588 -2.78 17.53 12.47
CA PHE A 588 -2.05 18.64 13.07
C PHE A 588 -2.84 19.93 12.94
N ILE A 589 -2.75 20.82 13.93
CA ILE A 589 -3.25 22.19 13.86
C ILE A 589 -2.05 23.10 13.60
N ILE A 590 -2.12 23.91 12.54
CA ILE A 590 -1.11 24.91 12.20
C ILE A 590 -1.56 26.26 12.77
N LEU A 591 -0.74 26.84 13.65
CA LEU A 591 -0.95 28.18 14.18
C LEU A 591 -0.01 29.17 13.50
N ARG A 592 -0.55 30.35 13.13
CA ARG A 592 0.23 31.53 12.71
C ARG A 592 -0.05 32.67 13.67
N ASP A 593 0.99 33.22 14.28
CA ASP A 593 0.92 34.34 15.23
C ASP A 593 -0.10 34.09 16.37
N GLY A 594 -0.14 32.84 16.84
CA GLY A 594 -1.02 32.39 17.94
C GLY A 594 -2.47 32.09 17.54
N LYS A 595 -2.84 32.22 16.26
CA LYS A 595 -4.18 31.89 15.75
C LYS A 595 -4.14 30.66 14.87
N GLU A 596 -5.20 29.87 14.93
CA GLU A 596 -5.38 28.72 14.03
C GLU A 596 -5.51 29.19 12.58
N LEU A 597 -4.65 28.63 11.73
CA LEU A 597 -4.64 28.87 10.30
C LEU A 597 -5.36 27.75 9.56
N THR A 598 -5.03 26.49 9.86
CA THR A 598 -5.63 25.30 9.24
C THR A 598 -5.32 24.02 10.02
N THR A 599 -5.90 22.90 9.57
CA THR A 599 -5.49 21.55 9.97
C THR A 599 -4.81 20.79 8.84
N VAL A 600 -3.93 19.86 9.17
CA VAL A 600 -3.27 18.96 8.23
C VAL A 600 -3.51 17.50 8.63
N PRO A 601 -4.26 16.72 7.83
CA PRO A 601 -4.98 17.14 6.64
C PRO A 601 -6.17 18.07 6.97
N SER A 602 -6.60 18.88 6.00
CA SER A 602 -7.74 19.79 6.14
C SER A 602 -9.09 19.06 6.21
N GLN A 603 -9.15 17.84 5.67
CA GLN A 603 -10.24 16.91 5.84
C GLN A 603 -9.69 15.54 6.21
N SER A 604 -10.13 15.00 7.35
CA SER A 604 -9.75 13.65 7.78
C SER A 604 -10.88 12.68 7.42
N LYS A 605 -10.60 11.73 6.53
CA LYS A 605 -11.52 10.63 6.17
C LYS A 605 -10.74 9.32 6.09
N ASN A 606 -11.32 8.26 6.60
CA ASN A 606 -10.75 6.92 6.51
C ASN A 606 -11.88 5.88 6.47
N PRO A 607 -11.99 5.08 5.40
CA PRO A 607 -13.04 4.06 5.29
C PRO A 607 -12.78 2.84 6.20
N PHE A 608 -11.56 2.69 6.75
CA PHE A 608 -11.15 1.48 7.48
C PHE A 608 -10.87 1.73 8.98
N GLY A 609 -11.46 2.78 9.57
CA GLY A 609 -11.34 3.04 11.01
C GLY A 609 -11.43 4.53 11.35
N ARG A 610 -10.98 4.89 12.57
CA ARG A 610 -10.84 6.31 12.95
C ARG A 610 -9.92 7.03 11.93
N PRO A 611 -10.22 8.30 11.57
CA PRO A 611 -9.35 9.06 10.69
C PRO A 611 -7.96 9.29 11.32
N LEU A 612 -6.90 8.97 10.57
CA LEU A 612 -5.50 9.17 10.96
C LEU A 612 -4.81 10.09 9.95
N PHE A 613 -3.77 10.81 10.41
CA PHE A 613 -2.96 11.70 9.58
C PHE A 613 -2.36 10.96 8.38
N GLN A 614 -1.87 9.73 8.60
CA GLN A 614 -1.31 8.87 7.56
C GLN A 614 -2.36 8.08 6.77
N GLY A 615 -3.65 8.22 7.13
CA GLY A 615 -4.74 7.35 6.66
C GLY A 615 -4.55 5.88 7.06
N LEU A 616 -5.45 5.00 6.61
CA LEU A 616 -5.27 3.55 6.72
C LEU A 616 -5.66 2.83 5.43
N GLN A 617 -4.91 1.79 5.12
CA GLN A 617 -5.25 0.78 4.13
C GLN A 617 -5.99 -0.40 4.77
N TYR A 618 -6.49 -1.29 3.91
CA TYR A 618 -7.26 -2.48 4.29
C TYR A 618 -6.57 -3.40 5.32
N SER A 619 -5.24 -3.51 5.25
CA SER A 619 -4.41 -4.32 6.17
C SER A 619 -3.66 -3.47 7.20
N ASP A 620 -4.26 -2.40 7.72
CA ASP A 620 -3.75 -1.63 8.86
C ASP A 620 -2.37 -0.97 8.65
N THR A 621 -2.11 -0.40 7.46
CA THR A 621 -0.89 0.36 7.18
C THR A 621 -1.19 1.76 6.61
N PRO A 622 -0.24 2.71 6.67
CA PRO A 622 -0.39 4.05 6.08
C PRO A 622 -0.76 4.02 4.60
N LEU A 623 -1.49 5.03 4.13
CA LEU A 623 -1.74 5.21 2.70
C LEU A 623 -0.43 5.46 1.94
N GLN A 624 -0.44 5.12 0.65
CA GLN A 624 0.63 5.41 -0.30
C GLN A 624 0.12 6.41 -1.34
N PRO A 625 0.90 7.46 -1.69
CA PRO A 625 2.16 7.85 -1.08
C PRO A 625 2.01 8.30 0.39
N LEU A 626 3.10 8.25 1.16
CA LEU A 626 3.11 8.69 2.56
C LEU A 626 2.83 10.20 2.65
N VAL A 627 1.94 10.59 3.56
CA VAL A 627 1.60 12.00 3.79
C VAL A 627 2.79 12.73 4.44
N PRO A 628 3.30 13.83 3.87
CA PRO A 628 4.43 14.56 4.43
C PRO A 628 4.00 15.44 5.62
N MET A 629 4.88 15.59 6.61
CA MET A 629 4.74 16.56 7.70
C MET A 629 5.13 17.97 7.24
N ARG A 630 4.36 18.49 6.27
CA ARG A 630 4.59 19.78 5.61
C ARG A 630 3.27 20.51 5.36
N PHE A 631 3.31 21.83 5.40
CA PHE A 631 2.22 22.71 5.01
C PHE A 631 2.77 23.97 4.32
N THR A 632 2.06 24.48 3.33
CA THR A 632 2.42 25.74 2.65
C THR A 632 1.34 26.79 2.94
N ASP A 633 1.71 27.87 3.63
CA ASP A 633 0.86 29.04 3.82
C ASP A 633 0.87 29.90 2.55
N THR A 634 -0.14 29.71 1.69
CA THR A 634 -0.31 30.48 0.46
C THR A 634 -0.66 31.95 0.68
N THR A 635 -0.94 32.35 1.93
CA THR A 635 -1.21 33.73 2.32
C THR A 635 -0.01 34.42 2.97
N TRP A 636 1.15 33.73 3.01
CA TRP A 636 2.41 34.31 3.47
C TRP A 636 2.85 35.47 2.56
N VAL A 637 3.42 36.51 3.17
CA VAL A 637 3.91 37.70 2.45
C VAL A 637 5.37 37.94 2.78
N ALA A 638 6.19 38.09 1.73
CA ALA A 638 7.61 38.39 1.87
C ALA A 638 7.84 39.69 2.67
N GLY A 639 8.76 39.62 3.64
CA GLY A 639 9.08 40.73 4.54
C GLY A 639 8.18 40.86 5.78
N GLN A 640 7.13 40.04 5.91
CA GLN A 640 6.38 39.91 7.17
C GLN A 640 6.96 38.78 8.03
N ASN A 641 7.22 39.07 9.30
CA ASN A 641 7.66 38.06 10.27
C ASN A 641 6.44 37.36 10.86
N HIS A 642 6.28 36.08 10.52
CA HIS A 642 5.25 35.20 11.09
C HIS A 642 5.89 34.15 12.00
N VAL A 643 5.26 33.89 13.15
CA VAL A 643 5.65 32.80 14.05
C VAL A 643 4.68 31.64 13.87
N TYR A 644 5.22 30.49 13.44
CA TYR A 644 4.43 29.26 13.26
C TYR A 644 4.60 28.31 14.44
N LYS A 645 3.50 27.66 14.83
CA LYS A 645 3.50 26.52 15.76
C LYS A 645 2.65 25.40 15.19
N VAL A 646 2.99 24.16 15.56
CA VAL A 646 2.26 22.95 15.15
C VAL A 646 1.81 22.22 16.41
N ILE A 647 0.54 21.85 16.48
CA ILE A 647 -0.04 21.05 17.57
C ILE A 647 -0.48 19.71 16.98
N ALA A 648 -0.06 18.59 17.58
CA ALA A 648 -0.59 17.28 17.22
C ALA A 648 -1.93 17.03 17.92
N VAL A 649 -2.85 16.37 17.23
CA VAL A 649 -4.16 15.95 17.78
C VAL A 649 -4.33 14.46 17.54
N ASN A 650 -4.60 13.70 18.60
CA ASN A 650 -4.82 12.26 18.50
C ASN A 650 -6.27 11.92 18.10
N THR A 651 -6.61 10.64 17.94
CA THR A 651 -7.93 10.24 17.39
C THR A 651 -9.10 10.40 18.36
N VAL A 652 -8.83 10.70 19.63
CA VAL A 652 -9.87 11.09 20.61
C VAL A 652 -9.96 12.61 20.81
N GLY A 653 -9.17 13.40 20.08
CA GLY A 653 -9.23 14.86 20.06
C GLY A 653 -8.39 15.57 21.12
N LEU A 654 -7.53 14.84 21.84
CA LEU A 654 -6.59 15.45 22.78
C LEU A 654 -5.45 16.12 22.02
N LYS A 655 -5.03 17.28 22.51
CA LYS A 655 -4.02 18.15 21.88
C LYS A 655 -2.69 18.02 22.60
N SER A 656 -1.60 17.96 21.85
CA SER A 656 -0.26 18.05 22.43
C SER A 656 -0.07 19.37 23.16
N GLN A 657 0.72 19.37 24.23
CA GLN A 657 1.19 20.62 24.81
C GLN A 657 2.07 21.36 23.79
N LEU A 658 2.02 22.68 23.79
CA LEU A 658 2.97 23.47 23.00
C LEU A 658 4.36 23.34 23.63
N PRO A 659 5.42 23.10 22.83
CA PRO A 659 6.78 23.02 23.34
C PRO A 659 7.26 24.36 23.91
#